data_AF-A0A935NU63-F1
#
_entry.id   AF-A0A935NU63-F1
#
_cell.length_a   1.000
_cell.length_b   1.000
_cell.length_c   1.000
_cell.angle_alpha   90.00
_cell.angle_beta   90.00
_cell.angle_gamma   90.00
#
_symmetry.space_group_name_H-M   'P 1'
#
loop_
_entity.id
_entity.type
_entity.pdbx_description
1 polymer ?
#
loop_
_entity_poly.entity_id
_entity_poly.type
_entity_poly.pdbx_seq_one_letter_code
_entity_poly.pdbx_strand_id
1 'polypeptide(L)'
;MPGPAVASHAGARGGAQSSQASWAADDDFVSALGLGRDVGPDHDAGASSASGASVQRKASARGAVQARGALGGDNVAAVADRGVAGASSPLPHLEAIQQSFGRHDVGGVRSQVGGDAAQASQAIGAEAYATGDRVAFASAPSLHTAAHEAAHVIQQAAGVHLKDGLGEAGDSYEQHADAVADAVVAGRSAEGLLDAFAPAGSSSGGAQRKAVQLVVSDYKSNGDLKAMTLAGFDRYAHLQADWTVSTTLGADKDDLRALLAFARKSEGLVLGACGSFSVQDLLVCGAGKGVVDAALTSYSRAASVGKNAGTIHVEEPAANPTEARHWGEAIGKLEKGISGLIIERVIPQNSTAQKLKDLVDGNAVDDFIAYYKAVKPLLDAQNGREISSYLAFRAEGGQGKYAGYKGTLPQIRNYHRFTVPQLDALVANLATAKTNKAQVAPLPICVVLQTAFDHNGAFHRDPHLTAVITRATHLTLVAEGKTSLGDFGTELTAFAAFGKDGKVDEVMVAGHGDAKLMELAGDKGIGQARSGQTIYGQSKSEEVTVDKGDALTSRQATDKFIQDIGAVLRDDPGSRVVLNACLTASNSVSGVALDPDPATAAIQIKAAIGTDPSLATAMKTKLGAHQGQVRGANASFGQVSLLDGGGNIDIISGSDPKLTSPKLEYAEGGTEPTGVLRATLEAWATDRVATIAALNRRLLAKGGDTSWREKVICSLMKIIVANPDSAALINTFAASAGALSHLTARPHCRVSALKDQVPPAHMDAIFTDLQGAAIWTDASWEFVPAVVFQVWIEKNAGKVGDFLAFLNTSTLTTITASTFFDSAVLTPRLAALLPVPGAWASPPRGSFLIALYFLTKDQDAAPKACKDYIKSVVGVGSQAFPGTSNVADILKGASEQNVLEDAGVVQKPNAVPLPVLGMAPVGPTPNLAPTGAGNNTVAVESVTLRGSTFGLTSTNAYMLPAGTKIGSIPKGTALNIVGKTKGTAKGTLWDSVDTDFYAVEYGINANKTVFVLASDVRLS
;
A
#
# COMPACT_ATOMS: atom_id res chain seq x y z
N MET A 1 48.09 -30.31 13.56
CA MET A 1 47.92 -30.91 14.90
C MET A 1 47.71 -29.79 15.91
N PRO A 2 46.95 -29.99 17.01
CA PRO A 2 45.56 -30.42 17.12
C PRO A 2 44.70 -29.39 17.91
N GLY A 3 43.39 -29.63 18.05
CA GLY A 3 42.35 -28.77 18.68
C GLY A 3 42.42 -28.67 20.23
N PRO A 4 41.31 -28.66 21.01
CA PRO A 4 39.88 -28.70 20.67
C PRO A 4 38.98 -27.74 21.52
N ALA A 5 37.67 -27.97 21.43
CA ALA A 5 36.52 -27.28 22.00
C ALA A 5 36.48 -27.05 23.52
N VAL A 6 35.76 -26.00 23.94
CA VAL A 6 35.07 -25.91 25.25
C VAL A 6 33.70 -25.25 25.08
N ALA A 7 32.69 -25.90 25.64
CA ALA A 7 31.31 -25.45 25.74
C ALA A 7 31.13 -24.36 26.81
N SER A 8 30.17 -23.45 26.63
CA SER A 8 29.63 -22.66 27.75
C SER A 8 28.14 -22.41 27.60
N HIS A 9 27.44 -22.64 28.72
CA HIS A 9 26.01 -22.64 28.94
C HIS A 9 25.24 -21.41 28.41
N ALA A 10 24.11 -21.68 27.75
CA ALA A 10 23.06 -20.72 27.50
C ALA A 10 22.25 -20.49 28.80
N GLY A 11 22.54 -19.39 29.50
CA GLY A 11 21.66 -18.82 30.50
C GLY A 11 20.73 -17.80 29.87
N ALA A 12 19.43 -18.11 29.82
CA ALA A 12 18.39 -17.19 29.41
C ALA A 12 18.34 -15.99 30.38
N ARG A 13 18.59 -14.78 29.87
CA ARG A 13 18.18 -13.52 30.49
C ARG A 13 17.19 -12.85 29.54
N GLY A 14 15.93 -12.81 29.95
CA GLY A 14 14.89 -12.00 29.31
C GLY A 14 15.25 -10.52 29.42
N GLY A 15 15.52 -9.89 28.29
CA GLY A 15 15.61 -8.45 28.19
C GLY A 15 14.20 -7.89 28.09
N ALA A 16 13.78 -7.12 29.11
CA ALA A 16 12.64 -6.25 29.01
C ALA A 16 12.96 -5.15 27.98
N GLN A 17 12.37 -5.26 26.78
CA GLN A 17 12.31 -4.16 25.83
C GLN A 17 11.25 -3.18 26.34
N SER A 18 11.67 -1.97 26.71
CA SER A 18 10.78 -0.82 26.88
C SER A 18 10.21 -0.45 25.51
N SER A 19 9.02 -0.98 25.17
CA SER A 19 8.27 -0.53 24.02
C SER A 19 7.53 0.76 24.39
N GLN A 20 8.09 1.91 24.01
CA GLN A 20 7.33 3.15 23.83
C GLN A 20 6.30 2.89 22.72
N ALA A 21 5.07 2.54 23.10
CA ALA A 21 3.96 2.37 22.17
C ALA A 21 2.92 3.46 22.47
N SER A 22 2.67 4.28 21.45
CA SER A 22 1.79 5.46 21.39
C SER A 22 0.33 5.15 21.68
N TRP A 23 -0.36 6.05 22.36
CA TRP A 23 -1.76 5.91 22.80
C TRP A 23 -2.60 7.01 22.14
N ALA A 24 -3.50 6.65 21.22
CA ALA A 24 -4.64 7.49 20.83
C ALA A 24 -5.75 6.62 20.24
N ALA A 25 -6.99 6.89 20.65
CA ALA A 25 -8.21 6.31 20.12
C ALA A 25 -8.82 7.34 19.15
N ASP A 26 -8.99 6.96 17.88
CA ASP A 26 -9.71 7.74 16.88
C ASP A 26 -11.12 7.15 16.73
N ASP A 27 -12.12 7.87 17.26
CA ASP A 27 -13.53 7.67 16.97
C ASP A 27 -14.00 8.87 16.14
N ASP A 28 -13.97 8.77 14.81
CA ASP A 28 -14.68 9.66 13.90
C ASP A 28 -14.90 8.96 12.54
N PHE A 29 -15.86 8.03 12.49
CA PHE A 29 -16.28 7.40 11.22
C PHE A 29 -17.72 6.91 11.25
N VAL A 30 -18.73 7.78 11.44
CA VAL A 30 -20.12 7.45 11.06
C VAL A 30 -20.87 8.74 10.67
N SER A 31 -20.77 9.18 9.41
CA SER A 31 -21.81 10.01 8.76
C SER A 31 -21.54 10.25 7.27
N ALA A 32 -21.58 9.21 6.45
CA ALA A 32 -21.95 9.37 5.03
C ALA A 32 -22.29 7.99 4.47
N LEU A 33 -23.54 7.82 4.03
CA LEU A 33 -24.01 6.96 2.94
C LEU A 33 -25.49 6.65 3.20
N GLY A 34 -26.35 7.56 2.77
CA GLY A 34 -27.76 7.29 2.55
C GLY A 34 -28.00 7.00 1.08
N LEU A 35 -28.77 5.93 0.81
CA LEU A 35 -29.92 5.84 -0.10
C LEU A 35 -30.09 4.39 -0.58
N GLY A 36 -31.34 3.91 -0.60
CA GLY A 36 -31.70 2.53 -0.94
C GLY A 36 -32.75 2.39 -2.05
N ARG A 37 -32.93 1.12 -2.46
CA ARG A 37 -34.07 0.43 -3.11
C ARG A 37 -34.51 0.94 -4.51
N ASP A 38 -34.98 0.14 -5.48
CA ASP A 38 -35.81 -1.08 -5.56
C ASP A 38 -35.37 -2.01 -6.74
N VAL A 39 -35.38 -3.36 -6.70
CA VAL A 39 -36.44 -4.40 -6.91
C VAL A 39 -37.03 -4.51 -8.34
N GLY A 40 -36.88 -5.69 -8.97
CA GLY A 40 -37.90 -6.28 -9.87
C GLY A 40 -37.39 -7.06 -11.10
N PRO A 41 -38.04 -8.15 -11.55
CA PRO A 41 -37.36 -9.42 -11.87
C PRO A 41 -37.67 -10.01 -13.27
N ASP A 42 -37.20 -11.25 -13.50
CA ASP A 42 -37.98 -12.40 -14.02
C ASP A 42 -37.56 -13.18 -15.31
N HIS A 43 -37.42 -14.52 -15.09
CA HIS A 43 -37.73 -15.70 -15.91
C HIS A 43 -36.72 -16.44 -16.84
N ASP A 44 -36.40 -17.66 -16.37
CA ASP A 44 -36.61 -19.00 -16.99
C ASP A 44 -35.81 -19.55 -18.20
N ALA A 45 -35.05 -20.61 -17.85
CA ALA A 45 -35.18 -22.01 -18.29
C ALA A 45 -34.94 -22.44 -19.76
N GLY A 46 -34.19 -23.55 -19.91
CA GLY A 46 -34.33 -24.41 -21.09
C GLY A 46 -33.12 -25.29 -21.40
N ALA A 47 -33.15 -26.54 -20.96
CA ALA A 47 -32.07 -27.51 -21.00
C ALA A 47 -31.92 -28.30 -22.33
N SER A 48 -30.84 -29.11 -22.35
CA SER A 48 -30.73 -30.46 -22.94
C SER A 48 -30.53 -30.56 -24.47
N SER A 49 -29.80 -31.54 -25.05
CA SER A 49 -28.88 -32.56 -24.53
C SER A 49 -28.30 -33.37 -25.71
N ALA A 50 -27.11 -33.92 -25.45
CA ALA A 50 -26.70 -35.31 -25.73
C ALA A 50 -26.26 -35.78 -27.13
N SER A 51 -25.02 -36.30 -27.09
CA SER A 51 -24.53 -37.59 -27.61
C SER A 51 -24.27 -37.69 -29.12
N GLY A 52 -23.22 -38.35 -29.59
CA GLY A 52 -22.19 -39.11 -28.90
C GLY A 52 -21.50 -40.06 -29.89
N ALA A 53 -20.23 -40.35 -29.57
CA ALA A 53 -19.54 -41.61 -29.83
C ALA A 53 -19.04 -41.94 -31.26
N SER A 54 -17.70 -41.97 -31.40
CA SER A 54 -16.88 -43.20 -31.30
C SER A 54 -15.92 -43.58 -32.46
N VAL A 55 -14.61 -43.56 -32.12
CA VAL A 55 -13.67 -44.72 -32.09
C VAL A 55 -12.85 -45.13 -33.35
N GLN A 56 -11.54 -44.83 -33.25
CA GLN A 56 -10.32 -45.68 -33.48
C GLN A 56 -9.91 -46.22 -34.87
N ARG A 57 -8.65 -45.95 -35.29
CA ARG A 57 -7.39 -46.73 -35.00
C ARG A 57 -6.36 -46.76 -36.17
N LYS A 58 -5.12 -46.33 -35.84
CA LYS A 58 -3.76 -46.90 -36.12
C LYS A 58 -3.31 -47.21 -37.58
N ALA A 59 -2.26 -46.53 -38.09
CA ALA A 59 -0.79 -46.83 -38.02
C ALA A 59 -0.31 -47.77 -39.16
N SER A 60 0.82 -47.64 -39.89
CA SER A 60 2.19 -47.21 -39.58
C SER A 60 3.07 -47.02 -40.85
N ALA A 61 4.24 -46.38 -40.67
CA ALA A 61 5.59 -46.74 -41.20
C ALA A 61 6.26 -46.02 -42.41
N ARG A 62 7.10 -45.02 -42.06
CA ARG A 62 8.50 -44.64 -42.45
C ARG A 62 9.13 -44.92 -43.85
N GLY A 63 9.76 -43.86 -44.40
CA GLY A 63 10.90 -43.84 -45.36
C GLY A 63 11.62 -42.47 -45.33
N ALA A 64 12.93 -42.40 -45.60
CA ALA A 64 13.88 -41.41 -45.04
C ALA A 64 14.23 -40.12 -45.85
N VAL A 65 14.50 -39.03 -45.09
CA VAL A 65 15.50 -37.93 -45.17
C VAL A 65 16.08 -37.44 -46.52
N GLN A 66 15.86 -36.16 -46.86
CA GLN A 66 16.94 -35.16 -47.12
C GLN A 66 16.42 -33.71 -47.03
N ALA A 67 17.09 -32.88 -46.22
CA ALA A 67 16.77 -31.48 -45.96
C ALA A 67 17.74 -30.53 -46.70
N ARG A 68 17.21 -29.46 -47.30
CA ARG A 68 17.89 -28.17 -47.54
C ARG A 68 16.83 -27.05 -47.71
N GLY A 69 17.11 -25.89 -47.13
CA GLY A 69 16.14 -24.84 -46.79
C GLY A 69 15.67 -23.90 -47.91
N ALA A 70 14.88 -22.90 -47.48
CA ALA A 70 14.21 -21.83 -48.23
C ALA A 70 13.41 -22.34 -49.45
N LEU A 71 12.08 -22.41 -49.30
CA LEU A 71 11.17 -22.81 -50.37
C LEU A 71 11.32 -21.84 -51.55
N GLY A 72 12.01 -22.25 -52.62
CA GLY A 72 11.84 -21.62 -53.94
C GLY A 72 10.38 -21.76 -54.41
N GLY A 73 9.95 -20.94 -55.38
CA GLY A 73 8.55 -20.85 -55.83
C GLY A 73 7.84 -22.19 -56.08
N ASP A 74 8.56 -23.20 -56.60
CA ASP A 74 8.03 -24.56 -56.83
C ASP A 74 7.69 -25.33 -55.53
N ASN A 75 8.27 -24.95 -54.40
CA ASN A 75 8.12 -25.61 -53.11
C ASN A 75 7.02 -24.94 -52.24
N VAL A 76 6.68 -23.67 -52.50
CA VAL A 76 5.55 -22.98 -51.84
C VAL A 76 4.21 -23.49 -52.34
N ALA A 77 4.06 -23.71 -53.64
CA ALA A 77 2.83 -24.29 -54.22
C ALA A 77 2.52 -25.69 -53.66
N ALA A 78 3.55 -26.53 -53.46
CA ALA A 78 3.40 -27.86 -52.88
C ALA A 78 3.02 -27.85 -51.38
N VAL A 79 3.46 -26.83 -50.63
CA VAL A 79 3.09 -26.63 -49.22
C VAL A 79 1.69 -26.04 -49.11
N ALA A 80 1.33 -25.10 -49.98
CA ALA A 80 -0.03 -24.54 -50.05
C ALA A 80 -1.07 -25.60 -50.40
N ASP A 81 -0.77 -26.47 -51.37
CA ASP A 81 -1.63 -27.59 -51.74
C ASP A 81 -1.87 -28.57 -50.59
N ARG A 82 -0.88 -28.72 -49.69
CA ARG A 82 -1.03 -29.56 -48.50
C ARG A 82 -1.96 -28.92 -47.47
N GLY A 83 -1.86 -27.61 -47.26
CA GLY A 83 -2.69 -26.92 -46.26
C GLY A 83 -4.16 -26.82 -46.65
N VAL A 84 -4.48 -26.80 -47.95
CA VAL A 84 -5.86 -26.86 -48.45
C VAL A 84 -6.32 -28.25 -48.90
N ALA A 85 -5.49 -29.29 -48.76
CA ALA A 85 -5.82 -30.65 -49.21
C ALA A 85 -7.09 -31.20 -48.51
N GLY A 86 -7.29 -30.82 -47.25
CA GLY A 86 -8.45 -31.18 -46.44
C GLY A 86 -9.59 -30.17 -46.44
N ALA A 87 -9.50 -29.06 -47.19
CA ALA A 87 -10.50 -28.00 -47.17
C ALA A 87 -11.87 -28.51 -47.65
N SER A 88 -12.77 -28.80 -46.70
CA SER A 88 -14.12 -29.31 -46.96
C SER A 88 -15.22 -28.47 -46.32
N SER A 89 -14.86 -27.56 -45.41
CA SER A 89 -15.82 -26.69 -44.71
C SER A 89 -16.21 -25.51 -45.58
N PRO A 90 -17.42 -24.94 -45.42
CA PRO A 90 -17.76 -23.64 -46.00
C PRO A 90 -16.80 -22.55 -45.53
N LEU A 91 -16.72 -21.44 -46.25
CA LEU A 91 -15.96 -20.26 -45.81
C LEU A 91 -16.52 -19.74 -44.46
N PRO A 92 -15.67 -19.44 -43.45
CA PRO A 92 -16.15 -18.80 -42.22
C PRO A 92 -16.80 -17.45 -42.54
N HIS A 93 -17.91 -17.13 -41.88
CA HIS A 93 -18.72 -15.92 -42.12
C HIS A 93 -19.36 -15.83 -43.52
N LEU A 94 -19.55 -16.97 -44.22
CA LEU A 94 -20.05 -17.03 -45.60
C LEU A 94 -21.31 -16.18 -45.86
N GLU A 95 -22.30 -16.19 -44.97
CA GLU A 95 -23.55 -15.43 -45.19
C GLU A 95 -23.30 -13.92 -45.29
N ALA A 96 -22.52 -13.36 -44.37
CA ALA A 96 -22.19 -11.93 -44.34
C ALA A 96 -21.30 -11.52 -45.52
N ILE A 97 -20.35 -12.39 -45.89
CA ILE A 97 -19.45 -12.17 -47.02
C ILE A 97 -20.24 -12.24 -48.33
N GLN A 98 -21.05 -13.29 -48.54
CA GLN A 98 -21.86 -13.45 -49.75
C GLN A 98 -22.86 -12.30 -49.94
N GLN A 99 -23.49 -11.84 -48.85
CA GLN A 99 -24.40 -10.69 -48.91
C GLN A 99 -23.69 -9.41 -49.38
N SER A 100 -22.45 -9.21 -48.95
CA SER A 100 -21.66 -8.03 -49.33
C SER A 100 -21.04 -8.17 -50.72
N PHE A 101 -20.68 -9.38 -51.15
CA PHE A 101 -20.10 -9.69 -52.47
C PHE A 101 -21.15 -9.66 -53.61
N GLY A 102 -22.44 -9.67 -53.26
CA GLY A 102 -23.53 -9.51 -54.22
C GLY A 102 -23.60 -10.67 -55.20
N ARG A 103 -23.55 -10.38 -56.50
CA ARG A 103 -23.61 -11.42 -57.55
C ARG A 103 -22.37 -12.31 -57.67
N HIS A 104 -21.25 -11.94 -57.02
CA HIS A 104 -20.02 -12.73 -57.05
C HIS A 104 -20.16 -13.90 -56.07
N ASP A 105 -20.41 -15.10 -56.61
CA ASP A 105 -20.68 -16.32 -55.82
C ASP A 105 -19.39 -16.86 -55.19
N VAL A 106 -19.37 -16.90 -53.86
CA VAL A 106 -18.31 -17.51 -53.03
C VAL A 106 -18.82 -18.72 -52.24
N GLY A 107 -20.05 -19.18 -52.48
CA GLY A 107 -20.62 -20.38 -51.84
C GLY A 107 -19.89 -21.68 -52.24
N GLY A 108 -19.19 -21.66 -53.37
CA GLY A 108 -18.30 -22.73 -53.82
C GLY A 108 -16.99 -22.84 -53.04
N VAL A 109 -16.58 -21.79 -52.32
CA VAL A 109 -15.27 -21.73 -51.65
C VAL A 109 -15.22 -22.73 -50.49
N ARG A 110 -14.10 -23.45 -50.38
CA ARG A 110 -13.85 -24.40 -49.29
C ARG A 110 -12.71 -23.95 -48.41
N SER A 111 -12.91 -24.01 -47.11
CA SER A 111 -11.93 -23.61 -46.12
C SER A 111 -11.39 -24.79 -45.31
N GLN A 112 -10.13 -24.67 -44.88
CA GLN A 112 -9.55 -25.47 -43.82
C GLN A 112 -9.06 -24.52 -42.72
N VAL A 113 -9.48 -24.75 -41.48
CA VAL A 113 -9.07 -23.96 -40.31
C VAL A 113 -8.24 -24.84 -39.38
N GLY A 114 -7.03 -24.39 -39.01
CA GLY A 114 -6.15 -25.15 -38.13
C GLY A 114 -5.57 -26.42 -38.78
N GLY A 115 -4.92 -27.28 -37.99
CA GLY A 115 -4.36 -28.55 -38.48
C GLY A 115 -3.32 -28.36 -39.59
N ASP A 116 -3.52 -29.01 -40.73
CA ASP A 116 -2.61 -28.90 -41.88
C ASP A 116 -2.60 -27.48 -42.48
N ALA A 117 -3.70 -26.74 -42.38
CA ALA A 117 -3.73 -25.32 -42.74
C ALA A 117 -2.83 -24.49 -41.83
N ALA A 118 -2.82 -24.73 -40.51
CA ALA A 118 -1.90 -24.04 -39.60
C ALA A 118 -0.43 -24.35 -39.89
N GLN A 119 -0.10 -25.61 -40.16
CA GLN A 119 1.27 -26.01 -40.48
C GLN A 119 1.75 -25.42 -41.82
N ALA A 120 0.87 -25.41 -42.83
CA ALA A 120 1.16 -24.83 -44.13
C ALA A 120 1.26 -23.30 -44.06
N SER A 121 0.31 -22.62 -43.40
CA SER A 121 0.33 -21.17 -43.20
C SER A 121 1.58 -20.74 -42.43
N GLN A 122 2.01 -21.50 -41.42
CA GLN A 122 3.27 -21.26 -40.72
C GLN A 122 4.51 -21.46 -41.61
N ALA A 123 4.53 -22.51 -42.44
CA ALA A 123 5.63 -22.80 -43.35
C ALA A 123 5.73 -21.80 -44.53
N ILE A 124 4.61 -21.19 -44.90
CA ILE A 124 4.49 -20.19 -45.99
C ILE A 124 4.66 -18.76 -45.43
N GLY A 125 4.43 -18.55 -44.12
CA GLY A 125 4.58 -17.25 -43.47
C GLY A 125 3.31 -16.38 -43.50
N ALA A 126 2.13 -17.00 -43.56
CA ALA A 126 0.82 -16.34 -43.61
C ALA A 126 -0.03 -16.63 -42.36
N GLU A 127 -0.98 -15.76 -42.03
CA GLU A 127 -2.09 -16.11 -41.12
C GLU A 127 -3.21 -16.85 -41.85
N ALA A 128 -3.43 -16.50 -43.13
CA ALA A 128 -4.31 -17.17 -44.07
C ALA A 128 -3.75 -17.05 -45.49
N TYR A 129 -4.22 -17.90 -46.41
CA TYR A 129 -3.96 -17.76 -47.83
C TYR A 129 -5.04 -18.44 -48.69
N ALA A 130 -5.31 -17.88 -49.86
CA ALA A 130 -6.17 -18.45 -50.90
C ALA A 130 -5.36 -19.14 -52.01
N THR A 131 -5.82 -20.32 -52.45
CA THR A 131 -5.29 -21.04 -53.62
C THR A 131 -6.42 -21.74 -54.38
N GLY A 132 -6.64 -21.31 -55.62
CA GLY A 132 -7.77 -21.76 -56.44
C GLY A 132 -9.10 -21.38 -55.80
N ASP A 133 -9.95 -22.39 -55.57
CA ASP A 133 -11.26 -22.28 -54.92
C ASP A 133 -11.21 -22.56 -53.41
N ARG A 134 -10.01 -22.58 -52.81
CA ARG A 134 -9.80 -22.98 -51.41
C ARG A 134 -9.04 -21.95 -50.62
N VAL A 135 -9.34 -21.89 -49.32
CA VAL A 135 -8.71 -20.98 -48.36
C VAL A 135 -8.19 -21.76 -47.16
N ALA A 136 -6.96 -21.51 -46.75
CA ALA A 136 -6.37 -22.05 -45.54
C ALA A 136 -6.27 -20.95 -44.47
N PHE A 137 -6.78 -21.22 -43.26
CA PHE A 137 -6.64 -20.33 -42.11
C PHE A 137 -5.84 -21.03 -41.00
N ALA A 138 -4.85 -20.35 -40.43
CA ALA A 138 -4.03 -20.92 -39.36
C ALA A 138 -4.82 -21.14 -38.06
N SER A 139 -5.80 -20.27 -37.79
CA SER A 139 -6.75 -20.34 -36.67
C SER A 139 -8.10 -19.78 -37.12
N ALA A 140 -9.11 -19.73 -36.24
CA ALA A 140 -10.42 -19.19 -36.61
C ALA A 140 -10.31 -17.71 -37.05
N PRO A 141 -10.71 -17.35 -38.28
CA PRO A 141 -10.47 -16.00 -38.82
C PRO A 141 -11.51 -14.98 -38.35
N SER A 142 -11.09 -13.70 -38.34
CA SER A 142 -12.01 -12.57 -38.25
C SER A 142 -12.87 -12.43 -39.51
N LEU A 143 -13.97 -11.65 -39.45
CA LEU A 143 -14.78 -11.34 -40.63
C LEU A 143 -13.95 -10.64 -41.72
N HIS A 144 -13.04 -9.73 -41.31
CA HIS A 144 -12.15 -9.02 -42.23
C HIS A 144 -11.24 -9.99 -42.98
N THR A 145 -10.50 -10.81 -42.23
CA THR A 145 -9.57 -11.80 -42.79
C THR A 145 -10.28 -12.80 -43.71
N ALA A 146 -11.48 -13.27 -43.36
CA ALA A 146 -12.22 -14.19 -44.21
C ALA A 146 -12.73 -13.53 -45.51
N ALA A 147 -13.14 -12.25 -45.44
CA ALA A 147 -13.56 -11.48 -46.61
C ALA A 147 -12.39 -11.14 -47.54
N HIS A 148 -11.22 -10.83 -46.97
CA HIS A 148 -9.97 -10.58 -47.69
C HIS A 148 -9.57 -11.79 -48.55
N GLU A 149 -9.53 -12.98 -47.95
CA GLU A 149 -9.20 -14.20 -48.68
C GLU A 149 -10.25 -14.59 -49.74
N ALA A 150 -11.52 -14.31 -49.49
CA ALA A 150 -12.57 -14.52 -50.48
C ALA A 150 -12.42 -13.61 -51.71
N ALA A 151 -11.94 -12.38 -51.52
CA ALA A 151 -11.62 -11.47 -52.62
C ALA A 151 -10.48 -12.03 -53.49
N HIS A 152 -9.46 -12.63 -52.87
CA HIS A 152 -8.39 -13.32 -53.60
C HIS A 152 -8.89 -14.51 -54.43
N VAL A 153 -9.89 -15.27 -53.96
CA VAL A 153 -10.50 -16.34 -54.77
C VAL A 153 -11.17 -15.79 -56.04
N ILE A 154 -11.88 -14.66 -55.94
CA ILE A 154 -12.49 -14.00 -57.11
C ILE A 154 -11.42 -13.47 -58.07
N GLN A 155 -10.34 -12.87 -57.54
CA GLN A 155 -9.20 -12.42 -58.35
C GLN A 155 -8.54 -13.59 -59.09
N GLN A 156 -8.33 -14.73 -58.43
CA GLN A 156 -7.74 -15.91 -59.04
C GLN A 156 -8.67 -16.54 -60.10
N ALA A 157 -9.99 -16.50 -59.89
CA ALA A 157 -10.97 -16.94 -60.89
C ALA A 157 -10.99 -16.05 -62.13
N ALA A 158 -10.64 -14.76 -62.01
CA ALA A 158 -10.55 -13.80 -63.10
C ALA A 158 -9.23 -13.87 -63.92
N GLY A 159 -8.33 -14.81 -63.60
CA GLY A 159 -7.14 -15.10 -64.41
C GLY A 159 -5.93 -14.19 -64.15
N VAL A 160 -5.79 -13.67 -62.93
CA VAL A 160 -4.66 -12.81 -62.53
C VAL A 160 -3.30 -13.52 -62.68
N HIS A 161 -2.36 -12.88 -63.36
CA HIS A 161 -0.98 -13.34 -63.54
C HIS A 161 -0.04 -12.63 -62.55
N LEU A 162 0.27 -13.27 -61.41
CA LEU A 162 1.32 -12.81 -60.50
C LEU A 162 2.71 -13.24 -61.00
N LYS A 163 3.68 -12.33 -60.94
CA LYS A 163 5.07 -12.62 -61.29
C LYS A 163 5.63 -13.59 -60.24
N ASP A 164 6.13 -14.75 -60.69
CA ASP A 164 6.71 -15.82 -59.85
C ASP A 164 5.77 -16.57 -58.88
N GLY A 165 4.44 -16.39 -58.98
CA GLY A 165 3.44 -17.23 -58.29
C GLY A 165 3.17 -16.89 -56.81
N LEU A 166 3.70 -15.76 -56.32
CA LEU A 166 3.49 -15.23 -54.96
C LEU A 166 3.10 -13.75 -55.03
N GLY A 167 2.10 -13.32 -54.25
CA GLY A 167 1.71 -11.90 -54.12
C GLY A 167 2.70 -11.11 -53.27
N GLU A 168 2.94 -9.84 -53.61
CA GLU A 168 3.77 -8.93 -52.79
C GLU A 168 2.86 -8.00 -51.97
N ALA A 169 3.13 -7.87 -50.66
CA ALA A 169 2.33 -7.02 -49.78
C ALA A 169 2.28 -5.57 -50.29
N GLY A 170 1.07 -5.05 -50.50
CA GLY A 170 0.81 -3.70 -51.01
C GLY A 170 0.74 -3.58 -52.53
N ASP A 171 0.75 -4.69 -53.28
CA ASP A 171 0.41 -4.67 -54.71
C ASP A 171 -1.06 -4.30 -54.96
N SER A 172 -1.44 -4.09 -56.23
CA SER A 172 -2.80 -3.69 -56.60
C SER A 172 -3.86 -4.74 -56.26
N TYR A 173 -3.47 -6.00 -56.05
CA TYR A 173 -4.37 -7.10 -55.72
C TYR A 173 -4.65 -7.17 -54.22
N GLU A 174 -3.64 -6.95 -53.38
CA GLU A 174 -3.80 -6.82 -51.91
C GLU A 174 -4.63 -5.59 -51.55
N GLN A 175 -4.32 -4.42 -52.12
CA GLN A 175 -5.09 -3.18 -51.84
C GLN A 175 -6.56 -3.30 -52.24
N HIS A 176 -6.84 -4.07 -53.29
CA HIS A 176 -8.22 -4.36 -53.69
C HIS A 176 -8.89 -5.32 -52.70
N ALA A 177 -8.20 -6.37 -52.24
CA ALA A 177 -8.73 -7.30 -51.26
C ALA A 177 -9.02 -6.62 -49.90
N ASP A 178 -8.14 -5.71 -49.46
CA ASP A 178 -8.35 -4.87 -48.27
C ASP A 178 -9.59 -3.99 -48.42
N ALA A 179 -9.75 -3.30 -49.55
CA ALA A 179 -10.89 -2.43 -49.80
C ALA A 179 -12.23 -3.21 -49.84
N VAL A 180 -12.21 -4.45 -50.34
CA VAL A 180 -13.35 -5.37 -50.31
C VAL A 180 -13.65 -5.81 -48.87
N ALA A 181 -12.64 -6.21 -48.11
CA ALA A 181 -12.78 -6.64 -46.72
C ALA A 181 -13.31 -5.50 -45.81
N ASP A 182 -12.82 -4.28 -45.99
CA ASP A 182 -13.30 -3.09 -45.28
C ASP A 182 -14.76 -2.76 -45.60
N ALA A 183 -15.18 -2.93 -46.86
CA ALA A 183 -16.58 -2.77 -47.24
C ALA A 183 -17.47 -3.81 -46.55
N VAL A 184 -17.04 -5.08 -46.48
CA VAL A 184 -17.77 -6.17 -45.83
C VAL A 184 -17.88 -5.97 -44.31
N VAL A 185 -16.79 -5.59 -43.64
CA VAL A 185 -16.80 -5.31 -42.20
C VAL A 185 -17.70 -4.12 -41.86
N ALA A 186 -17.73 -3.11 -42.74
CA ALA A 186 -18.64 -1.97 -42.62
C ALA A 186 -20.10 -2.30 -42.99
N GLY A 187 -20.42 -3.54 -43.37
CA GLY A 187 -21.77 -3.95 -43.80
C GLY A 187 -22.25 -3.31 -45.11
N ARG A 188 -21.31 -2.84 -45.95
CA ARG A 188 -21.60 -2.20 -47.25
C ARG A 188 -21.37 -3.20 -48.38
N SER A 189 -22.03 -2.97 -49.52
CA SER A 189 -21.80 -3.79 -50.72
C SER A 189 -20.39 -3.59 -51.27
N ALA A 190 -19.69 -4.70 -51.52
CA ALA A 190 -18.40 -4.79 -52.20
C ALA A 190 -18.53 -5.16 -53.69
N GLU A 191 -19.75 -5.39 -54.19
CA GLU A 191 -20.02 -5.85 -55.57
C GLU A 191 -19.37 -4.93 -56.61
N GLY A 192 -19.48 -3.60 -56.45
CA GLY A 192 -18.88 -2.64 -57.37
C GLY A 192 -17.35 -2.57 -57.32
N LEU A 193 -16.71 -3.02 -56.23
CA LEU A 193 -15.25 -3.13 -56.15
C LEU A 193 -14.78 -4.38 -56.92
N LEU A 194 -15.48 -5.50 -56.73
CA LEU A 194 -15.20 -6.78 -57.39
C LEU A 194 -15.39 -6.72 -58.92
N ASP A 195 -16.31 -5.88 -59.41
CA ASP A 195 -16.55 -5.64 -60.85
C ASP A 195 -15.35 -5.12 -61.61
N ALA A 196 -14.46 -4.40 -60.92
CA ALA A 196 -13.25 -3.85 -61.52
C ALA A 196 -12.27 -4.96 -61.97
N PHE A 197 -12.39 -6.16 -61.40
CA PHE A 197 -11.53 -7.31 -61.71
C PHE A 197 -12.25 -8.47 -62.42
N ALA A 198 -13.59 -8.54 -62.34
CA ALA A 198 -14.39 -9.60 -62.98
C ALA A 198 -15.65 -9.06 -63.70
N PRO A 199 -15.52 -8.45 -64.90
CA PRO A 199 -16.66 -7.99 -65.68
C PRO A 199 -17.44 -9.17 -66.30
N ALA A 200 -18.77 -9.01 -66.41
CA ALA A 200 -19.68 -10.06 -66.88
C ALA A 200 -19.36 -10.52 -68.32
N GLY A 201 -18.92 -11.78 -68.48
CA GLY A 201 -18.97 -12.48 -69.77
C GLY A 201 -17.72 -13.20 -70.28
N SER A 202 -16.60 -13.28 -69.54
CA SER A 202 -15.42 -14.05 -70.00
C SER A 202 -15.39 -15.48 -69.48
N SER A 203 -16.05 -16.41 -70.17
CA SER A 203 -15.73 -17.83 -70.08
C SER A 203 -14.59 -18.17 -71.05
N SER A 204 -13.35 -18.19 -70.55
CA SER A 204 -12.22 -18.76 -71.28
C SER A 204 -11.40 -19.65 -70.36
N GLY A 205 -11.47 -20.97 -70.61
CA GLY A 205 -10.63 -21.97 -69.97
C GLY A 205 -9.16 -21.78 -70.37
N GLY A 206 -8.42 -21.02 -69.55
CA GLY A 206 -6.96 -21.02 -69.50
C GLY A 206 -6.50 -21.82 -68.28
N ALA A 207 -5.42 -22.59 -68.42
CA ALA A 207 -4.88 -23.41 -67.33
C ALA A 207 -4.55 -22.55 -66.09
N GLN A 208 -5.26 -22.78 -64.97
CA GLN A 208 -4.97 -22.20 -63.66
C GLN A 208 -3.53 -22.51 -63.25
N ARG A 209 -2.68 -21.49 -63.15
CA ARG A 209 -1.48 -21.57 -62.32
C ARG A 209 -1.86 -21.10 -60.92
N LYS A 210 -1.68 -21.96 -59.93
CA LYS A 210 -1.95 -21.67 -58.52
C LYS A 210 -0.98 -20.59 -58.03
N ALA A 211 -1.50 -19.48 -57.54
CA ALA A 211 -0.75 -18.46 -56.82
C ALA A 211 -1.16 -18.47 -55.35
N VAL A 212 -0.21 -18.16 -54.45
CA VAL A 212 -0.43 -18.13 -52.99
C VAL A 212 -0.26 -16.68 -52.52
N GLN A 213 -1.25 -16.17 -51.80
CA GLN A 213 -1.36 -14.76 -51.41
C GLN A 213 -1.50 -14.64 -49.87
N LEU A 214 -0.81 -13.69 -49.22
CA LEU A 214 -0.43 -13.74 -47.79
C LEU A 214 -0.97 -12.56 -46.95
N VAL A 215 -1.61 -12.83 -45.80
CA VAL A 215 -1.95 -11.81 -44.79
C VAL A 215 -0.80 -11.57 -43.79
N VAL A 216 -0.51 -10.30 -43.51
CA VAL A 216 0.61 -9.79 -42.68
C VAL A 216 0.09 -9.18 -41.37
N SER A 217 0.76 -9.47 -40.24
CA SER A 217 0.48 -9.04 -38.86
C SER A 217 0.03 -7.57 -38.65
N ASP A 218 -1.12 -7.36 -38.01
CA ASP A 218 -1.68 -6.04 -37.67
C ASP A 218 -0.90 -5.30 -36.55
N TYR A 219 -0.04 -4.34 -36.92
CA TYR A 219 0.51 -3.38 -35.96
C TYR A 219 -0.58 -2.45 -35.42
N LYS A 220 -0.51 -2.09 -34.13
CA LYS A 220 -1.48 -1.16 -33.52
C LYS A 220 -1.41 0.23 -34.15
N SER A 221 -2.56 0.87 -34.31
CA SER A 221 -2.64 2.22 -34.86
C SER A 221 -2.17 3.27 -33.83
N ASN A 222 -1.87 4.48 -34.29
CA ASN A 222 -1.56 5.61 -33.39
C ASN A 222 -2.70 5.87 -32.38
N GLY A 223 -3.95 5.78 -32.83
CA GLY A 223 -5.13 5.93 -31.97
C GLY A 223 -5.18 4.84 -30.89
N ASP A 224 -4.91 3.58 -31.27
CA ASP A 224 -4.88 2.46 -30.33
C ASP A 224 -3.79 2.65 -29.28
N LEU A 225 -2.57 3.01 -29.70
CA LEU A 225 -1.45 3.22 -28.78
C LEU A 225 -1.71 4.36 -27.80
N LYS A 226 -2.30 5.47 -28.28
CA LYS A 226 -2.66 6.62 -27.45
C LYS A 226 -3.79 6.32 -26.45
N ALA A 227 -4.71 5.43 -26.81
CA ALA A 227 -5.80 4.98 -25.95
C ALA A 227 -5.35 3.96 -24.87
N MET A 228 -4.22 3.27 -25.08
CA MET A 228 -3.66 2.36 -24.09
C MET A 228 -3.16 3.08 -22.84
N THR A 229 -3.10 2.36 -21.73
CA THR A 229 -2.31 2.77 -20.57
C THR A 229 -0.81 2.62 -20.86
N LEU A 230 0.05 3.32 -20.14
CA LEU A 230 1.50 3.21 -20.28
C LEU A 230 2.01 1.78 -20.06
N ALA A 231 1.46 1.05 -19.08
CA ALA A 231 1.78 -0.37 -18.85
C ALA A 231 1.26 -1.28 -19.97
N GLY A 232 0.08 -0.98 -20.51
CA GLY A 232 -0.46 -1.68 -21.68
C GLY A 232 0.43 -1.49 -22.92
N PHE A 233 0.90 -0.26 -23.14
CA PHE A 233 1.82 0.06 -24.22
C PHE A 233 3.18 -0.61 -24.03
N ASP A 234 3.74 -0.60 -22.82
CA ASP A 234 4.99 -1.31 -22.52
C ASP A 234 4.88 -2.82 -22.77
N ARG A 235 3.77 -3.44 -22.34
CA ARG A 235 3.50 -4.85 -22.61
C ARG A 235 3.38 -5.13 -24.11
N TYR A 236 2.66 -4.27 -24.85
CA TYR A 236 2.58 -4.40 -26.30
C TYR A 236 3.98 -4.31 -26.94
N ALA A 237 4.81 -3.36 -26.51
CA ALA A 237 6.18 -3.22 -27.01
C ALA A 237 7.13 -4.37 -26.58
N HIS A 238 6.78 -5.17 -25.58
CA HIS A 238 7.46 -6.44 -25.28
C HIS A 238 7.03 -7.58 -26.19
N LEU A 239 5.75 -7.61 -26.56
CA LEU A 239 5.18 -8.61 -27.47
C LEU A 239 5.46 -8.30 -28.95
N GLN A 240 5.69 -7.02 -29.27
CA GLN A 240 5.96 -6.50 -30.60
C GLN A 240 7.07 -5.43 -30.52
N ALA A 241 8.33 -5.85 -30.59
CA ALA A 241 9.49 -4.97 -30.37
C ALA A 241 9.64 -3.88 -31.46
N ASP A 242 9.25 -4.18 -32.70
CA ASP A 242 9.26 -3.28 -33.86
C ASP A 242 7.92 -2.56 -34.07
N TRP A 243 7.13 -2.34 -33.02
CA TRP A 243 5.84 -1.63 -33.06
C TRP A 243 5.87 -0.28 -33.82
N THR A 244 7.02 0.38 -33.91
CA THR A 244 7.16 1.66 -34.62
C THR A 244 7.11 1.57 -36.16
N VAL A 245 7.04 0.35 -36.69
CA VAL A 245 6.88 0.08 -38.12
C VAL A 245 5.48 0.46 -38.60
N SER A 246 4.50 0.52 -37.69
CA SER A 246 3.14 1.01 -37.96
C SER A 246 3.16 2.32 -38.75
N THR A 247 2.54 2.31 -39.94
CA THR A 247 2.50 3.45 -40.87
C THR A 247 1.60 4.58 -40.36
N THR A 248 0.73 4.28 -39.39
CA THR A 248 -0.26 5.23 -38.84
C THR A 248 0.33 6.20 -37.80
N LEU A 249 1.56 5.97 -37.31
CA LEU A 249 2.15 6.74 -36.21
C LEU A 249 2.50 8.19 -36.57
N GLY A 250 2.81 8.45 -37.85
CA GLY A 250 3.15 9.79 -38.33
C GLY A 250 4.21 10.50 -37.47
N ALA A 251 3.95 11.77 -37.12
CA ALA A 251 4.86 12.60 -36.32
C ALA A 251 4.94 12.19 -34.83
N ASP A 252 3.98 11.43 -34.31
CA ASP A 252 3.94 11.00 -32.91
C ASP A 252 4.93 9.86 -32.60
N LYS A 253 5.51 9.22 -33.63
CA LYS A 253 6.45 8.10 -33.48
C LYS A 253 7.59 8.42 -32.51
N ASP A 254 8.21 9.58 -32.66
CA ASP A 254 9.34 9.98 -31.82
C ASP A 254 8.92 10.28 -30.38
N ASP A 255 7.76 10.92 -30.20
CA ASP A 255 7.19 11.23 -28.90
C ASP A 255 6.80 9.95 -28.13
N LEU A 256 6.15 8.98 -28.80
CA LEU A 256 5.82 7.66 -28.23
C LEU A 256 7.08 6.89 -27.83
N ARG A 257 8.13 6.94 -28.67
CA ARG A 257 9.41 6.29 -28.37
C ARG A 257 10.09 6.94 -27.17
N ALA A 258 10.09 8.27 -27.11
CA ALA A 258 10.69 9.02 -26.02
C ALA A 258 9.96 8.75 -24.69
N LEU A 259 8.62 8.69 -24.72
CA LEU A 259 7.81 8.31 -23.56
C LEU A 259 8.14 6.90 -23.08
N LEU A 260 8.19 5.91 -23.97
CA LEU A 260 8.49 4.52 -23.59
C LEU A 260 9.92 4.36 -23.07
N ALA A 261 10.89 5.03 -23.70
CA ALA A 261 12.27 5.07 -23.21
C ALA A 261 12.35 5.73 -21.83
N PHE A 262 11.65 6.84 -21.60
CA PHE A 262 11.55 7.49 -20.29
C PHE A 262 10.91 6.57 -19.24
N ALA A 263 9.80 5.92 -19.56
CA ALA A 263 9.07 5.03 -18.65
C ALA A 263 9.95 3.87 -18.14
N ARG A 264 10.78 3.30 -19.01
CA ARG A 264 11.68 2.17 -18.72
C ARG A 264 12.95 2.55 -17.97
N LYS A 265 13.31 3.84 -17.89
CA LYS A 265 14.50 4.29 -17.14
C LYS A 265 14.39 3.90 -15.65
N SER A 266 15.55 3.86 -15.00
CA SER A 266 15.65 3.63 -13.55
C SER A 266 14.91 2.36 -13.09
N GLU A 267 15.07 1.27 -13.85
CA GLU A 267 14.41 -0.02 -13.61
C GLU A 267 12.88 0.10 -13.59
N GLY A 268 12.32 0.81 -14.56
CA GLY A 268 10.87 0.98 -14.71
C GLY A 268 10.22 1.79 -13.58
N LEU A 269 10.96 2.68 -12.90
CA LEU A 269 10.42 3.48 -11.79
C LEU A 269 9.16 4.26 -12.21
N VAL A 270 9.24 4.96 -13.35
CA VAL A 270 8.13 5.74 -13.88
C VAL A 270 7.02 4.83 -14.39
N LEU A 271 7.38 3.74 -15.08
CA LEU A 271 6.41 2.74 -15.52
C LEU A 271 5.59 2.16 -14.36
N GLY A 272 6.21 1.90 -13.21
CA GLY A 272 5.52 1.39 -12.03
C GLY A 272 4.49 2.36 -11.46
N ALA A 273 4.85 3.65 -11.35
CA ALA A 273 3.98 4.65 -10.72
C ALA A 273 2.98 5.34 -11.68
N CYS A 274 3.30 5.40 -12.98
CA CYS A 274 2.48 6.05 -14.01
C CYS A 274 1.84 5.04 -14.98
N GLY A 275 1.99 3.74 -14.72
CA GLY A 275 1.58 2.66 -15.63
C GLY A 275 0.09 2.63 -15.95
N SER A 276 -0.77 3.14 -15.07
CA SER A 276 -2.22 3.21 -15.24
C SER A 276 -2.67 4.42 -16.07
N PHE A 277 -1.83 5.45 -16.25
CA PHE A 277 -2.19 6.63 -17.03
C PHE A 277 -2.23 6.33 -18.53
N SER A 278 -3.13 7.01 -19.24
CA SER A 278 -3.20 6.87 -20.70
C SER A 278 -1.94 7.46 -21.35
N VAL A 279 -1.52 6.85 -22.46
CA VAL A 279 -0.40 7.34 -23.27
C VAL A 279 -0.71 8.75 -23.79
N GLN A 280 -1.95 9.00 -24.21
CA GLN A 280 -2.39 10.32 -24.67
C GLN A 280 -2.18 11.41 -23.60
N ASP A 281 -2.63 11.17 -22.36
CA ASP A 281 -2.55 12.18 -21.31
C ASP A 281 -1.10 12.45 -20.87
N LEU A 282 -0.25 11.42 -20.89
CA LEU A 282 1.18 11.56 -20.63
C LEU A 282 1.88 12.41 -21.70
N LEU A 283 1.55 12.20 -22.97
CA LEU A 283 2.07 13.01 -24.08
C LEU A 283 1.61 14.47 -23.99
N VAL A 284 0.33 14.71 -23.67
CA VAL A 284 -0.23 16.06 -23.44
C VAL A 284 0.44 16.73 -22.24
N CYS A 285 0.72 15.98 -21.18
CA CYS A 285 1.47 16.47 -20.02
C CYS A 285 2.93 16.79 -20.35
N GLY A 286 3.47 16.29 -21.48
CA GLY A 286 4.84 16.54 -21.93
C GLY A 286 5.86 15.51 -21.44
N ALA A 287 5.42 14.32 -21.02
CA ALA A 287 6.31 13.24 -20.61
C ALA A 287 7.17 12.75 -21.78
N GLY A 288 8.44 12.45 -21.52
CA GLY A 288 9.44 12.07 -22.52
C GLY A 288 10.14 13.26 -23.20
N LYS A 289 9.79 14.51 -22.84
CA LYS A 289 10.38 15.74 -23.42
C LYS A 289 11.40 16.42 -22.50
N GLY A 290 11.80 15.79 -21.40
CA GLY A 290 12.87 16.23 -20.51
C GLY A 290 12.48 17.24 -19.42
N VAL A 291 11.66 18.26 -19.71
CA VAL A 291 11.28 19.29 -18.72
C VAL A 291 10.37 18.71 -17.63
N VAL A 292 9.40 17.90 -18.03
CA VAL A 292 8.38 17.30 -17.16
C VAL A 292 8.88 16.00 -16.52
N ASP A 293 9.87 15.37 -17.14
CA ASP A 293 10.44 14.08 -16.72
C ASP A 293 11.01 14.13 -15.31
N ALA A 294 11.63 15.25 -14.92
CA ALA A 294 12.16 15.42 -13.57
C ALA A 294 11.05 15.42 -12.51
N ALA A 295 9.94 16.11 -12.77
CA ALA A 295 8.79 16.14 -11.88
C ALA A 295 8.14 14.76 -11.76
N LEU A 296 7.87 14.12 -12.90
CA LEU A 296 7.30 12.76 -12.91
C LEU A 296 8.23 11.76 -12.22
N THR A 297 9.55 11.89 -12.35
CA THR A 297 10.52 11.04 -11.63
C THR A 297 10.42 11.24 -10.11
N SER A 298 10.32 12.48 -9.63
CA SER A 298 10.13 12.78 -8.20
C SER A 298 8.82 12.19 -7.67
N TYR A 299 7.71 12.35 -8.41
CA TYR A 299 6.43 11.71 -8.09
C TYR A 299 6.55 10.19 -8.07
N SER A 300 7.16 9.58 -9.09
CA SER A 300 7.28 8.13 -9.19
C SER A 300 8.11 7.53 -8.06
N ARG A 301 9.16 8.22 -7.60
CA ARG A 301 9.92 7.82 -6.40
C ARG A 301 9.05 7.84 -5.15
N ALA A 302 8.26 8.90 -4.95
CA ALA A 302 7.37 9.04 -3.81
C ALA A 302 6.21 8.02 -3.80
N ALA A 303 5.72 7.64 -4.98
CA ALA A 303 4.62 6.68 -5.16
C ALA A 303 5.07 5.20 -5.23
N SER A 304 6.37 4.93 -5.33
CA SER A 304 6.89 3.57 -5.45
C SER A 304 7.28 2.99 -4.09
N VAL A 305 6.54 1.95 -3.65
CA VAL A 305 6.83 1.21 -2.41
C VAL A 305 8.27 0.70 -2.41
N GLY A 306 9.01 0.99 -1.33
CA GLY A 306 10.40 0.55 -1.16
C GLY A 306 11.43 1.41 -1.90
N LYS A 307 11.00 2.36 -2.74
CA LYS A 307 11.86 3.36 -3.40
C LYS A 307 11.64 4.78 -2.87
N ASN A 308 10.69 4.95 -1.95
CA ASN A 308 10.22 6.20 -1.36
C ASN A 308 10.95 6.64 -0.08
N ALA A 309 12.02 5.94 0.32
CA ALA A 309 12.79 6.31 1.51
C ALA A 309 13.34 7.74 1.42
N GLY A 310 13.14 8.52 2.48
CA GLY A 310 13.62 9.91 2.53
C GLY A 310 12.75 10.90 1.76
N THR A 311 11.48 10.59 1.46
CA THR A 311 10.54 11.51 0.81
C THR A 311 9.11 11.24 1.22
N ILE A 312 8.18 12.11 0.83
CA ILE A 312 6.74 11.90 0.98
C ILE A 312 6.35 10.53 0.40
N HIS A 313 5.55 9.77 1.15
CA HIS A 313 4.95 8.52 0.67
C HIS A 313 3.59 8.84 0.04
N VAL A 314 3.48 8.58 -1.28
CA VAL A 314 2.24 8.73 -2.03
C VAL A 314 1.60 7.35 -2.16
N GLU A 315 0.72 7.03 -1.23
CA GLU A 315 -0.02 5.76 -1.22
C GLU A 315 -1.28 5.85 -2.08
N GLU A 316 -1.91 7.03 -2.11
CA GLU A 316 -3.01 7.34 -3.03
C GLU A 316 -2.43 7.96 -4.31
N PRO A 317 -2.46 7.26 -5.46
CA PRO A 317 -1.88 7.77 -6.69
C PRO A 317 -2.58 9.05 -7.17
N ALA A 318 -1.85 9.91 -7.88
CA ALA A 318 -2.44 11.04 -8.56
C ALA A 318 -3.51 10.57 -9.57
N ALA A 319 -4.59 11.34 -9.71
CA ALA A 319 -5.71 10.97 -10.57
C ALA A 319 -5.37 11.05 -12.07
N ASN A 320 -4.39 11.88 -12.43
CA ASN A 320 -3.96 12.08 -13.82
C ASN A 320 -2.50 12.57 -13.91
N PRO A 321 -1.89 12.54 -15.12
CA PRO A 321 -0.51 12.97 -15.32
C PRO A 321 -0.21 14.43 -14.94
N THR A 322 -1.20 15.34 -15.04
CA THR A 322 -0.99 16.75 -14.69
C THR A 322 -0.84 16.92 -13.18
N GLU A 323 -1.69 16.25 -12.41
CA GLU A 323 -1.59 16.23 -10.95
C GLU A 323 -0.28 15.55 -10.51
N ALA A 324 0.09 14.43 -11.12
CA ALA A 324 1.38 13.75 -10.88
C ALA A 324 2.57 14.70 -11.11
N ARG A 325 2.54 15.50 -12.18
CA ARG A 325 3.56 16.53 -12.45
C ARG A 325 3.60 17.59 -11.35
N HIS A 326 2.46 18.17 -10.98
CA HIS A 326 2.41 19.21 -9.94
C HIS A 326 2.88 18.71 -8.58
N TRP A 327 2.49 17.49 -8.21
CA TRP A 327 2.97 16.84 -6.99
C TRP A 327 4.47 16.59 -7.04
N GLY A 328 5.00 16.12 -8.18
CA GLY A 328 6.42 15.93 -8.41
C GLY A 328 7.25 17.22 -8.28
N GLU A 329 6.76 18.33 -8.84
CA GLU A 329 7.36 19.66 -8.70
C GLU A 329 7.37 20.11 -7.23
N ALA A 330 6.26 19.92 -6.52
CA ALA A 330 6.14 20.26 -5.10
C ALA A 330 7.07 19.43 -4.21
N ILE A 331 7.12 18.11 -4.41
CA ILE A 331 8.05 17.20 -3.72
C ILE A 331 9.48 17.70 -3.90
N GLY A 332 9.91 17.94 -5.15
CA GLY A 332 11.27 18.41 -5.43
C GLY A 332 11.62 19.75 -4.77
N LYS A 333 10.65 20.66 -4.62
CA LYS A 333 10.82 21.91 -3.86
C LYS A 333 10.92 21.66 -2.35
N LEU A 334 10.02 20.86 -1.79
CA LEU A 334 9.93 20.56 -0.36
C LEU A 334 11.20 19.87 0.15
N GLU A 335 11.74 18.92 -0.61
CA GLU A 335 12.99 18.22 -0.26
C GLU A 335 14.17 19.16 -0.15
N LYS A 336 14.29 20.12 -1.07
CA LYS A 336 15.36 21.13 -1.07
C LYS A 336 15.13 22.21 -0.04
N GLY A 337 13.87 22.54 0.25
CA GLY A 337 13.49 23.64 1.13
C GLY A 337 13.54 23.30 2.62
N ILE A 338 13.25 22.05 2.97
CA ILE A 338 13.07 21.57 4.35
C ILE A 338 14.05 20.41 4.59
N SER A 339 13.65 19.21 4.19
CA SER A 339 14.44 17.97 4.17
C SER A 339 13.49 16.84 3.80
N GLY A 340 13.94 15.91 2.94
CA GLY A 340 13.20 14.71 2.58
C GLY A 340 12.72 13.89 3.80
N LEU A 341 13.58 13.71 4.81
CA LEU A 341 13.27 12.93 6.02
C LEU A 341 12.23 13.60 6.94
N ILE A 342 12.10 14.93 6.88
CA ILE A 342 11.09 15.66 7.66
C ILE A 342 9.74 15.56 6.95
N ILE A 343 9.72 15.82 5.65
CA ILE A 343 8.48 15.82 4.87
C ILE A 343 7.90 14.42 4.70
N GLU A 344 8.75 13.39 4.63
CA GLU A 344 8.36 11.98 4.73
C GLU A 344 7.50 11.72 5.97
N ARG A 345 7.88 12.33 7.10
CA ARG A 345 7.22 12.11 8.38
C ARG A 345 5.91 12.89 8.52
N VAL A 346 5.82 14.13 8.01
CA VAL A 346 4.73 15.06 8.40
C VAL A 346 3.76 15.42 7.27
N ILE A 347 4.04 15.00 6.03
CA ILE A 347 3.18 15.25 4.87
C ILE A 347 2.66 13.92 4.33
N PRO A 348 1.62 13.33 4.95
CA PRO A 348 1.00 12.12 4.42
C PRO A 348 0.26 12.41 3.11
N GLN A 349 0.27 11.44 2.20
CA GLN A 349 -0.55 11.43 0.99
C GLN A 349 -1.14 10.02 0.80
N ASN A 350 -2.24 9.76 1.50
CA ASN A 350 -2.94 8.48 1.49
C ASN A 350 -4.47 8.70 1.58
N SER A 351 -5.23 7.60 1.69
CA SER A 351 -6.70 7.63 1.70
C SER A 351 -7.32 8.38 2.89
N THR A 352 -6.59 8.57 3.99
CA THR A 352 -7.07 9.27 5.19
C THR A 352 -6.56 10.71 5.29
N ALA A 353 -5.41 11.02 4.68
CA ALA A 353 -4.81 12.35 4.70
C ALA A 353 -4.08 12.67 3.39
N GLN A 354 -4.60 13.65 2.63
CA GLN A 354 -4.07 14.10 1.34
C GLN A 354 -3.30 15.43 1.45
N LYS A 355 -2.28 15.50 2.30
CA LYS A 355 -1.66 16.78 2.67
C LYS A 355 -0.70 17.35 1.64
N LEU A 356 -0.10 16.51 0.79
CA LEU A 356 0.64 16.99 -0.36
C LEU A 356 -0.31 17.70 -1.33
N LYS A 357 -1.46 17.09 -1.62
CA LYS A 357 -2.50 17.70 -2.44
C LYS A 357 -2.98 19.03 -1.88
N ASP A 358 -3.30 19.08 -0.58
CA ASP A 358 -3.76 20.32 0.09
C ASP A 358 -2.76 21.48 -0.08
N LEU A 359 -1.45 21.21 0.03
CA LEU A 359 -0.40 22.22 -0.18
C LEU A 359 -0.31 22.71 -1.62
N VAL A 360 -0.44 21.80 -2.59
CA VAL A 360 -0.37 22.10 -4.02
C VAL A 360 -1.59 22.90 -4.45
N ASP A 361 -2.79 22.41 -4.15
CA ASP A 361 -4.06 23.04 -4.53
C ASP A 361 -4.22 24.40 -3.83
N GLY A 362 -3.71 24.54 -2.60
CA GLY A 362 -3.69 25.79 -1.86
C GLY A 362 -2.60 26.79 -2.30
N ASN A 363 -1.77 26.45 -3.30
CA ASN A 363 -0.58 27.22 -3.70
C ASN A 363 0.27 27.66 -2.48
N ALA A 364 0.54 26.71 -1.58
CA ALA A 364 1.11 26.97 -0.25
C ALA A 364 2.53 26.43 -0.09
N VAL A 365 3.07 25.70 -1.07
CA VAL A 365 4.39 25.03 -1.00
C VAL A 365 5.51 26.03 -0.70
N ASP A 366 5.61 27.11 -1.48
CA ASP A 366 6.69 28.09 -1.32
C ASP A 366 6.53 28.89 -0.01
N ASP A 367 5.29 29.21 0.38
CA ASP A 367 4.99 29.88 1.65
C ASP A 367 5.35 29.02 2.86
N PHE A 368 5.08 27.71 2.80
CA PHE A 368 5.41 26.76 3.86
C PHE A 368 6.91 26.61 4.03
N ILE A 369 7.65 26.51 2.91
CA ILE A 369 9.12 26.48 2.92
C ILE A 369 9.68 27.77 3.53
N ALA A 370 9.13 28.94 3.17
CA ALA A 370 9.55 30.22 3.73
C ALA A 370 9.30 30.31 5.24
N TYR A 371 8.11 29.90 5.69
CA TYR A 371 7.75 29.82 7.10
C TYR A 371 8.69 28.89 7.87
N TYR A 372 8.93 27.66 7.37
CA TYR A 372 9.84 26.70 7.99
C TYR A 372 11.25 27.28 8.18
N LYS A 373 11.81 27.92 7.14
CA LYS A 373 13.15 28.51 7.20
C LYS A 373 13.24 29.67 8.20
N ALA A 374 12.20 30.49 8.29
CA ALA A 374 12.18 31.67 9.15
C ALA A 374 11.94 31.33 10.64
N VAL A 375 11.00 30.43 10.90
CA VAL A 375 10.54 30.08 12.26
C VAL A 375 11.33 28.90 12.84
N LYS A 376 11.73 27.93 12.01
CA LYS A 376 12.30 26.64 12.41
C LYS A 376 11.42 25.88 13.42
N PRO A 377 10.12 25.67 13.09
CA PRO A 377 9.24 24.88 13.94
C PRO A 377 9.77 23.44 14.09
N LEU A 378 9.47 22.81 15.21
CA LEU A 378 9.65 21.38 15.41
C LEU A 378 8.40 20.67 14.85
N LEU A 379 8.52 20.15 13.64
CA LEU A 379 7.45 19.39 12.98
C LEU A 379 7.52 17.93 13.43
N ASP A 380 6.44 17.38 13.95
CA ASP A 380 6.40 16.03 14.50
C ASP A 380 5.12 15.24 14.21
N ALA A 381 3.99 15.91 14.01
CA ALA A 381 2.71 15.22 13.83
C ALA A 381 2.67 14.45 12.49
N GLN A 382 2.50 13.12 12.59
CA GLN A 382 2.61 12.20 11.45
C GLN A 382 1.30 12.03 10.67
N ASN A 383 0.19 12.38 11.29
CA ASN A 383 -1.15 12.31 10.72
C ASN A 383 -1.52 13.53 9.86
N GLY A 384 -0.54 14.37 9.49
CA GLY A 384 -0.79 15.53 8.64
C GLY A 384 -1.36 16.76 9.35
N ARG A 385 -1.41 16.75 10.69
CA ARG A 385 -1.85 17.90 11.49
C ARG A 385 -0.92 19.10 11.36
N GLU A 386 0.38 18.90 11.14
CA GLU A 386 1.34 19.99 10.83
C GLU A 386 0.86 20.82 9.64
N ILE A 387 0.56 20.15 8.52
CA ILE A 387 0.15 20.81 7.28
C ILE A 387 -1.24 21.44 7.41
N SER A 388 -2.19 20.71 7.98
CA SER A 388 -3.55 21.24 8.17
C SER A 388 -3.54 22.49 9.05
N SER A 389 -2.72 22.50 10.10
CA SER A 389 -2.61 23.63 11.02
C SER A 389 -1.88 24.81 10.40
N TYR A 390 -0.84 24.55 9.60
CA TYR A 390 -0.16 25.57 8.83
C TYR A 390 -1.09 26.24 7.81
N LEU A 391 -1.86 25.46 7.05
CA LEU A 391 -2.80 26.00 6.06
C LEU A 391 -3.88 26.85 6.72
N ALA A 392 -4.43 26.41 7.86
CA ALA A 392 -5.36 27.21 8.64
C ALA A 392 -4.72 28.50 9.17
N PHE A 393 -3.52 28.41 9.75
CA PHE A 393 -2.75 29.56 10.22
C PHE A 393 -2.48 30.57 9.08
N ARG A 394 -2.13 30.09 7.88
CA ARG A 394 -1.95 30.91 6.68
C ARG A 394 -3.26 31.60 6.28
N ALA A 395 -4.36 30.86 6.24
CA ALA A 395 -5.68 31.39 5.90
C ALA A 395 -6.15 32.49 6.88
N GLU A 396 -5.75 32.40 8.16
CA GLU A 396 -5.99 33.42 9.18
C GLU A 396 -5.07 34.66 9.08
N GLY A 397 -4.22 34.74 8.05
CA GLY A 397 -3.23 35.82 7.86
C GLY A 397 -1.93 35.61 8.62
N GLY A 398 -1.73 34.44 9.24
CA GLY A 398 -0.54 34.11 10.03
C GLY A 398 0.78 34.20 9.25
N GLN A 399 0.75 33.97 7.94
CA GLN A 399 1.92 34.12 7.06
C GLN A 399 2.51 35.54 7.11
N GLY A 400 1.69 36.57 7.29
CA GLY A 400 2.14 37.96 7.44
C GLY A 400 2.52 38.34 8.87
N LYS A 401 2.15 37.53 9.86
CA LYS A 401 2.29 37.86 11.30
C LYS A 401 3.40 37.11 12.02
N TYR A 402 3.85 35.95 11.53
CA TYR A 402 4.81 35.09 12.27
C TYR A 402 6.12 35.81 12.64
N ALA A 403 6.58 36.77 11.82
CA ALA A 403 7.78 37.54 12.13
C ALA A 403 7.60 38.45 13.36
N GLY A 404 6.40 39.03 13.51
CA GLY A 404 6.01 39.80 14.69
C GLY A 404 5.92 38.92 15.93
N TYR A 405 5.23 37.77 15.81
CA TYR A 405 5.13 36.80 16.91
C TYR A 405 6.50 36.30 17.37
N LYS A 406 7.44 36.09 16.45
CA LYS A 406 8.83 35.74 16.79
C LYS A 406 9.53 36.78 17.66
N GLY A 407 9.25 38.06 17.45
CA GLY A 407 9.79 39.14 18.28
C GLY A 407 9.09 39.28 19.64
N THR A 408 7.77 39.07 19.70
CA THR A 408 6.98 39.35 20.91
C THR A 408 6.73 38.13 21.80
N LEU A 409 6.69 36.93 21.21
CA LEU A 409 6.45 35.65 21.87
C LEU A 409 7.60 34.67 21.56
N PRO A 410 8.86 35.00 21.92
CA PRO A 410 10.00 34.10 21.71
C PRO A 410 9.91 32.80 22.54
N GLN A 411 8.96 32.74 23.48
CA GLN A 411 8.67 31.55 24.29
C GLN A 411 7.94 30.45 23.54
N ILE A 412 7.37 30.75 22.37
CA ILE A 412 6.60 29.80 21.56
C ILE A 412 7.42 29.43 20.33
N ARG A 413 7.58 28.14 20.10
CA ARG A 413 8.38 27.61 18.98
C ARG A 413 7.54 27.37 17.73
N ASN A 414 6.29 26.92 17.87
CA ASN A 414 5.49 26.40 16.77
C ASN A 414 4.22 27.24 16.52
N TYR A 415 4.32 28.46 16.01
CA TYR A 415 3.17 29.38 15.85
C TYR A 415 1.94 28.77 15.17
N HIS A 416 2.12 27.98 14.11
CA HIS A 416 1.01 27.30 13.42
C HIS A 416 0.17 26.33 14.29
N ARG A 417 0.67 25.88 15.45
CA ARG A 417 -0.10 25.10 16.42
C ARG A 417 -1.09 25.94 17.21
N PHE A 418 -1.05 27.26 17.05
CA PHE A 418 -2.01 28.17 17.64
C PHE A 418 -2.84 28.81 16.53
N THR A 419 -4.09 29.15 16.84
CA THR A 419 -4.86 30.06 15.99
C THR A 419 -4.25 31.45 16.05
N VAL A 420 -4.38 32.23 14.97
CA VAL A 420 -3.96 33.64 14.99
C VAL A 420 -4.62 34.42 16.15
N PRO A 421 -5.93 34.25 16.44
CA PRO A 421 -6.55 34.83 17.63
C PRO A 421 -5.92 34.39 18.96
N GLN A 422 -5.52 33.12 19.11
CA GLN A 422 -4.82 32.66 20.32
C GLN A 422 -3.47 33.39 20.49
N LEU A 423 -2.69 33.54 19.42
CA LEU A 423 -1.41 34.24 19.47
C LEU A 423 -1.60 35.74 19.77
N ASP A 424 -2.59 36.38 19.14
CA ASP A 424 -2.92 37.79 19.40
C ASP A 424 -3.33 37.99 20.87
N ALA A 425 -4.12 37.07 21.44
CA ALA A 425 -4.48 37.09 22.86
C ALA A 425 -3.27 36.88 23.79
N LEU A 426 -2.32 36.01 23.43
CA LEU A 426 -1.08 35.81 24.19
C LEU A 426 -0.17 37.05 24.15
N VAL A 427 -0.10 37.75 23.01
CA VAL A 427 0.59 39.06 22.92
C VAL A 427 -0.05 40.06 23.90
N ALA A 428 -1.38 40.14 23.93
CA ALA A 428 -2.12 41.03 24.82
C ALA A 428 -1.94 40.67 26.31
N ASN A 429 -2.00 39.37 26.64
CA ASN A 429 -1.74 38.88 28.00
C ASN A 429 -0.33 39.25 28.47
N LEU A 430 0.69 39.02 27.62
CA LEU A 430 2.08 39.37 27.96
C LEU A 430 2.27 40.89 28.15
N ALA A 431 1.62 41.71 27.32
CA ALA A 431 1.66 43.16 27.48
C ALA A 431 1.04 43.59 28.82
N THR A 432 -0.09 43.02 29.18
CA THR A 432 -0.80 43.31 30.44
C THR A 432 0.00 42.82 31.65
N ALA A 433 0.58 41.62 31.58
CA ALA A 433 1.38 40.98 32.62
C ALA A 433 2.55 41.85 33.08
N LYS A 434 3.22 42.56 32.15
CA LYS A 434 4.34 43.47 32.47
C LYS A 434 3.99 44.56 33.47
N THR A 435 2.72 44.94 33.58
CA THR A 435 2.23 45.94 34.54
C THR A 435 1.35 45.36 35.65
N ASN A 436 1.10 44.05 35.63
CA ASN A 436 0.12 43.39 36.50
C ASN A 436 0.49 43.48 37.98
N LYS A 437 1.76 43.20 38.32
CA LYS A 437 2.25 43.23 39.71
C LYS A 437 2.05 44.58 40.40
N ALA A 438 2.04 45.68 39.64
CA ALA A 438 1.87 47.03 40.18
C ALA A 438 0.39 47.44 40.35
N GLN A 439 -0.56 46.62 39.89
CA GLN A 439 -1.99 46.91 40.05
C GLN A 439 -2.43 46.76 41.51
N VAL A 440 -3.47 47.49 41.91
CA VAL A 440 -4.05 47.41 43.27
C VAL A 440 -4.55 45.98 43.57
N ALA A 441 -5.13 45.32 42.57
CA ALA A 441 -5.53 43.93 42.61
C ALA A 441 -4.95 43.22 41.37
N PRO A 442 -3.70 42.71 41.45
CA PRO A 442 -3.08 41.96 40.36
C PRO A 442 -3.94 40.74 40.02
N LEU A 443 -4.12 40.48 38.72
CA LEU A 443 -4.75 39.24 38.28
C LEU A 443 -3.84 38.05 38.61
N PRO A 444 -4.43 36.91 39.01
CA PRO A 444 -3.75 35.62 39.08
C PRO A 444 -2.95 35.29 37.81
N ILE A 445 -1.75 34.73 37.97
CA ILE A 445 -0.92 34.28 36.86
C ILE A 445 -1.11 32.78 36.65
N CYS A 446 -1.50 32.40 35.43
CA CYS A 446 -1.48 31.02 34.97
C CYS A 446 -0.36 30.83 33.96
N VAL A 447 0.46 29.81 34.17
CA VAL A 447 1.54 29.43 33.26
C VAL A 447 1.24 28.08 32.64
N VAL A 448 1.30 28.00 31.31
CA VAL A 448 1.24 26.74 30.56
C VAL A 448 2.62 26.44 29.99
N LEU A 449 3.19 25.31 30.42
CA LEU A 449 4.45 24.76 29.92
C LEU A 449 4.10 23.57 29.03
N GLN A 450 4.30 23.71 27.73
CA GLN A 450 3.82 22.75 26.73
C GLN A 450 4.97 22.14 25.93
N THR A 451 4.88 20.84 25.69
CA THR A 451 5.82 20.13 24.83
C THR A 451 5.76 20.60 23.38
N ALA A 452 6.87 20.50 22.66
CA ALA A 452 6.87 20.55 21.19
C ALA A 452 6.76 19.15 20.56
N PHE A 453 6.95 18.07 21.32
CA PHE A 453 6.82 16.70 20.85
C PHE A 453 5.34 16.35 20.76
N ASP A 454 4.86 16.04 19.56
CA ASP A 454 3.43 15.86 19.32
C ASP A 454 3.16 14.99 18.09
N HIS A 455 3.58 13.73 18.17
CA HIS A 455 3.52 12.80 17.05
C HIS A 455 2.10 12.57 16.50
N ASN A 456 1.06 12.75 17.33
CA ASN A 456 -0.35 12.59 16.97
C ASN A 456 -1.08 13.94 16.77
N GLY A 457 -0.40 15.08 16.95
CA GLY A 457 -0.98 16.40 16.74
C GLY A 457 -2.05 16.82 17.75
N ALA A 458 -2.02 16.27 18.98
CA ALA A 458 -2.99 16.54 20.05
C ALA A 458 -2.98 18.00 20.53
N PHE A 459 -1.84 18.68 20.43
CA PHE A 459 -1.65 20.07 20.89
C PHE A 459 -1.81 21.09 19.75
N HIS A 460 -2.33 20.67 18.59
CA HIS A 460 -2.58 21.56 17.47
C HIS A 460 -3.93 22.25 17.60
N ARG A 461 -3.89 23.57 17.73
CA ARG A 461 -5.00 24.51 17.61
C ARG A 461 -6.15 24.16 18.56
N ASP A 462 -5.79 23.83 19.80
CA ASP A 462 -6.72 23.34 20.81
C ASP A 462 -7.72 24.42 21.25
N PRO A 463 -9.04 24.23 21.02
CA PRO A 463 -10.06 25.14 21.50
C PRO A 463 -10.11 25.23 23.02
N HIS A 464 -9.72 24.18 23.76
CA HIS A 464 -9.76 24.21 25.23
C HIS A 464 -8.62 25.06 25.79
N LEU A 465 -7.44 25.04 25.18
CA LEU A 465 -6.38 26.01 25.46
C LEU A 465 -6.82 27.45 25.15
N THR A 466 -7.65 27.67 24.11
CA THR A 466 -8.23 29.00 23.86
C THR A 466 -8.99 29.52 25.07
N ALA A 467 -9.84 28.68 25.69
CA ALA A 467 -10.60 29.07 26.87
C ALA A 467 -9.69 29.46 28.06
N VAL A 468 -8.55 28.76 28.23
CA VAL A 468 -7.56 29.10 29.26
C VAL A 468 -6.86 30.43 28.94
N ILE A 469 -6.51 30.68 27.68
CA ILE A 469 -5.81 31.90 27.25
C ILE A 469 -6.69 33.14 27.39
N THR A 470 -7.97 33.04 27.04
CA THR A 470 -8.87 34.20 26.93
C THR A 470 -9.74 34.45 28.17
N ARG A 471 -9.61 33.65 29.24
CA ARG A 471 -10.42 33.85 30.45
C ARG A 471 -10.05 35.17 31.14
N ALA A 472 -11.06 35.92 31.56
CA ALA A 472 -10.87 37.22 32.19
C ALA A 472 -10.32 37.14 33.64
N THR A 473 -10.36 35.97 34.26
CA THR A 473 -10.00 35.78 35.67
C THR A 473 -8.50 35.64 35.91
N HIS A 474 -7.71 35.35 34.88
CA HIS A 474 -6.28 35.09 34.98
C HIS A 474 -5.53 35.73 33.80
N LEU A 475 -4.26 36.06 34.00
CA LEU A 475 -3.34 36.30 32.89
C LEU A 475 -2.61 35.00 32.57
N THR A 476 -2.90 34.45 31.38
CA THR A 476 -2.29 33.20 30.92
C THR A 476 -1.06 33.50 30.08
N LEU A 477 0.07 32.90 30.45
CA LEU A 477 1.37 32.96 29.78
C LEU A 477 1.79 31.55 29.35
N VAL A 478 2.34 31.42 28.14
CA VAL A 478 2.67 30.11 27.54
C VAL A 478 4.15 30.05 27.19
N ALA A 479 4.78 28.94 27.55
CA ALA A 479 6.08 28.54 27.04
C ALA A 479 5.94 27.19 26.33
N GLU A 480 6.43 27.09 25.10
CA GLU A 480 6.30 25.88 24.28
C GLU A 480 7.66 25.51 23.67
N GLY A 481 8.01 24.23 23.77
CA GLY A 481 9.10 23.66 22.96
C GLY A 481 10.51 24.10 23.33
N LYS A 482 10.78 24.28 24.64
CA LYS A 482 12.14 24.53 25.14
C LYS A 482 13.00 23.27 25.04
N THR A 483 14.32 23.47 25.01
CA THR A 483 15.30 22.39 24.80
C THR A 483 15.71 21.63 26.07
N SER A 484 15.43 22.19 27.25
CA SER A 484 15.68 21.53 28.53
C SER A 484 14.63 21.87 29.59
N LEU A 485 14.51 21.03 30.62
CA LEU A 485 13.66 21.32 31.79
C LEU A 485 14.13 22.57 32.55
N GLY A 486 15.45 22.82 32.57
CA GLY A 486 16.02 24.02 33.17
C GLY A 486 15.62 25.31 32.45
N ASP A 487 15.50 25.27 31.11
CA ASP A 487 15.00 26.40 30.33
C ASP A 487 13.53 26.70 30.65
N PHE A 488 12.70 25.66 30.82
CA PHE A 488 11.32 25.82 31.30
C PHE A 488 11.27 26.40 32.72
N GLY A 489 12.10 25.93 33.65
CA GLY A 489 12.18 26.49 35.00
C GLY A 489 12.61 27.97 35.02
N THR A 490 13.51 28.35 34.11
CA THR A 490 13.93 29.75 33.93
C THR A 490 12.79 30.61 33.42
N GLU A 491 12.04 30.15 32.41
CA GLU A 491 10.88 30.87 31.87
C GLU A 491 9.76 31.00 32.91
N LEU A 492 9.48 29.92 33.65
CA LEU A 492 8.51 29.92 34.74
C LEU A 492 8.86 30.97 35.81
N THR A 493 10.13 31.08 36.18
CA THR A 493 10.61 32.11 37.12
C THR A 493 10.44 33.52 36.56
N ALA A 494 10.70 33.72 35.27
CA ALA A 494 10.49 35.00 34.61
C ALA A 494 9.01 35.41 34.59
N PHE A 495 8.10 34.47 34.31
CA PHE A 495 6.66 34.70 34.34
C PHE A 495 6.12 34.97 35.76
N ALA A 496 6.66 34.28 36.77
CA ALA A 496 6.29 34.50 38.17
C ALA A 496 6.52 35.96 38.61
N ALA A 497 7.53 36.65 38.05
CA ALA A 497 7.82 38.04 38.36
C ALA A 497 6.67 39.01 38.05
N PHE A 498 5.73 38.64 37.17
CA PHE A 498 4.54 39.42 36.85
C PHE A 498 3.38 39.23 37.83
N GLY A 499 3.44 38.19 38.65
CA GLY A 499 2.41 37.86 39.61
C GLY A 499 2.56 38.58 40.94
N LYS A 500 1.49 38.54 41.73
CA LYS A 500 1.50 39.04 43.11
C LYS A 500 2.61 38.35 43.89
N ASP A 501 3.41 39.14 44.61
CA ASP A 501 4.57 38.68 45.39
C ASP A 501 5.64 37.93 44.58
N GLY A 502 5.64 38.06 43.24
CA GLY A 502 6.53 37.30 42.37
C GLY A 502 6.18 35.81 42.30
N LYS A 503 4.89 35.47 42.45
CA LYS A 503 4.38 34.10 42.48
C LYS A 503 3.39 33.83 41.35
N VAL A 504 3.28 32.57 40.96
CA VAL A 504 2.22 32.06 40.07
C VAL A 504 1.12 31.37 40.88
N ASP A 505 -0.10 31.41 40.35
CA ASP A 505 -1.29 30.80 40.95
C ASP A 505 -1.50 29.39 40.40
N GLU A 506 -1.28 29.25 39.09
CA GLU A 506 -1.59 28.04 38.36
C GLU A 506 -0.44 27.67 37.41
N VAL A 507 -0.02 26.41 37.41
CA VAL A 507 0.97 25.85 36.49
C VAL A 507 0.38 24.62 35.82
N MET A 508 0.22 24.66 34.50
CA MET A 508 -0.08 23.49 33.69
C MET A 508 1.19 23.01 33.00
N VAL A 509 1.50 21.73 33.15
CA VAL A 509 2.54 21.05 32.36
C VAL A 509 1.83 20.08 31.43
N ALA A 510 1.98 20.27 30.12
CA ALA A 510 1.21 19.55 29.10
C ALA A 510 2.13 18.82 28.12
N GLY A 511 1.86 17.53 27.93
CA GLY A 511 2.60 16.67 27.02
C GLY A 511 2.01 15.27 26.89
N HIS A 512 2.65 14.44 26.09
CA HIS A 512 2.35 13.01 26.07
C HIS A 512 3.06 12.33 27.23
N GLY A 513 2.43 11.34 27.87
CA GLY A 513 3.03 10.72 29.03
C GLY A 513 2.28 9.48 29.51
N ASP A 514 2.80 8.93 30.59
CA ASP A 514 2.24 7.83 31.34
C ASP A 514 2.32 8.12 32.85
N ALA A 515 2.21 7.06 33.67
CA ALA A 515 2.28 7.19 35.11
C ALA A 515 3.60 7.76 35.63
N LYS A 516 4.72 7.54 34.94
CA LYS A 516 6.09 7.79 35.40
C LYS A 516 6.80 8.88 34.62
N LEU A 517 6.36 9.14 33.40
CA LEU A 517 7.08 9.96 32.45
C LEU A 517 6.13 10.85 31.66
N MET A 518 6.57 12.06 31.35
CA MET A 518 5.87 12.98 30.47
C MET A 518 6.86 13.75 29.60
N GLU A 519 6.65 13.71 28.29
CA GLU A 519 7.40 14.49 27.31
C GLU A 519 7.19 15.99 27.55
N LEU A 520 8.28 16.76 27.60
CA LEU A 520 8.18 18.21 27.77
C LEU A 520 9.25 18.97 26.98
N ALA A 521 10.53 18.67 27.22
CA ALA A 521 11.63 19.43 26.66
C ALA A 521 12.46 18.61 25.67
N GLY A 522 13.18 19.30 24.80
CA GLY A 522 14.12 18.70 23.88
C GLY A 522 14.09 19.34 22.50
N ASP A 523 14.75 18.66 21.56
CA ASP A 523 14.75 19.04 20.16
C ASP A 523 14.46 17.83 19.26
N LYS A 524 14.13 18.07 17.98
CA LYS A 524 14.15 17.04 16.92
C LYS A 524 15.07 17.42 15.78
N GLY A 525 15.93 16.48 15.40
CA GLY A 525 16.94 16.64 14.37
C GLY A 525 17.13 15.36 13.55
N ILE A 526 17.92 15.51 12.47
CA ILE A 526 18.35 14.39 11.63
C ILE A 526 19.59 13.77 12.28
N GLY A 527 19.51 12.49 12.62
CA GLY A 527 20.58 11.72 13.24
C GLY A 527 20.67 10.30 12.68
N GLN A 528 21.49 9.44 13.29
CA GLN A 528 21.63 8.04 12.86
C GLN A 528 20.99 7.07 13.85
N ALA A 529 20.11 6.21 13.36
CA ALA A 529 19.58 5.08 14.11
C ALA A 529 20.71 4.12 14.52
N ARG A 530 20.45 3.22 15.49
CA ARG A 530 21.41 2.16 15.88
C ARG A 530 21.81 1.24 14.71
N SER A 531 20.99 1.16 13.68
CA SER A 531 21.25 0.45 12.42
C SER A 531 22.18 1.20 11.45
N GLY A 532 22.58 2.44 11.77
CA GLY A 532 23.34 3.34 10.88
C GLY A 532 22.47 4.12 9.88
N GLN A 533 21.15 3.88 9.86
CA GLN A 533 20.22 4.59 8.98
C GLN A 533 20.05 6.05 9.42
N THR A 534 20.11 6.99 8.48
CA THR A 534 19.81 8.40 8.76
C THR A 534 18.30 8.57 8.92
N ILE A 535 17.86 9.09 10.06
CA ILE A 535 16.44 9.26 10.40
C ILE A 535 16.19 10.63 11.03
N TYR A 536 14.99 11.17 10.81
CA TYR A 536 14.50 12.31 11.56
C TYR A 536 13.77 11.82 12.83
N GLY A 537 14.17 12.34 13.99
CA GLY A 537 13.65 11.93 15.30
C GLY A 537 14.69 11.32 16.26
N GLN A 538 15.96 11.21 15.84
CA GLN A 538 17.10 10.91 16.71
C GLN A 538 17.49 12.17 17.45
N SER A 539 17.01 12.37 18.68
CA SER A 539 17.21 13.64 19.35
C SER A 539 17.17 13.58 20.87
N LYS A 540 17.77 14.61 21.48
CA LYS A 540 17.82 14.83 22.92
C LYS A 540 16.42 15.25 23.40
N SER A 541 15.62 14.30 23.87
CA SER A 541 14.47 14.58 24.71
C SER A 541 14.94 14.71 26.16
N GLU A 542 14.26 15.57 26.91
CA GLU A 542 14.38 15.66 28.36
C GLU A 542 12.96 15.66 28.92
N GLU A 543 12.54 14.48 29.36
CA GLU A 543 11.21 14.22 29.91
C GLU A 543 11.15 14.57 31.40
N VAL A 544 9.95 14.92 31.87
CA VAL A 544 9.64 14.94 33.30
C VAL A 544 9.44 13.49 33.72
N THR A 545 10.42 12.91 34.43
CA THR A 545 10.44 11.48 34.73
C THR A 545 10.76 11.17 36.19
N VAL A 546 10.04 10.18 36.71
CA VAL A 546 10.32 9.51 37.99
C VAL A 546 10.63 8.03 37.79
N ASP A 547 10.73 7.56 36.55
CA ASP A 547 11.06 6.18 36.23
C ASP A 547 12.49 5.84 36.66
N LYS A 548 12.64 4.75 37.40
CA LYS A 548 13.96 4.27 37.86
C LYS A 548 14.82 3.70 36.74
N GLY A 549 14.19 3.29 35.64
CA GLY A 549 14.89 2.88 34.42
C GLY A 549 15.66 4.02 33.76
N ASP A 550 15.24 5.27 34.01
CA ASP A 550 15.90 6.44 33.45
C ASP A 550 17.18 6.83 34.19
N ALA A 551 18.08 7.47 33.43
CA ALA A 551 19.34 7.97 33.93
C ALA A 551 19.13 8.86 35.16
N LEU A 552 20.02 8.72 36.15
CA LEU A 552 19.95 9.51 37.39
C LEU A 552 19.93 11.02 37.10
N THR A 553 20.67 11.47 36.08
CA THR A 553 20.69 12.87 35.66
C THR A 553 19.32 13.38 35.19
N SER A 554 18.54 12.57 34.48
CA SER A 554 17.19 12.94 34.03
C SER A 554 16.23 13.08 35.21
N ARG A 555 16.30 12.15 36.17
CA ARG A 555 15.54 12.24 37.42
C ARG A 555 15.95 13.44 38.28
N GLN A 556 17.24 13.77 38.33
CA GLN A 556 17.73 14.97 39.02
C GLN A 556 17.26 16.27 38.35
N ALA A 557 17.18 16.30 37.01
CA ALA A 557 16.61 17.43 36.28
C ALA A 557 15.12 17.60 36.60
N THR A 558 14.37 16.50 36.67
CA THR A 558 12.97 16.49 37.11
C THR A 558 12.84 17.01 38.54
N ASP A 559 13.68 16.55 39.47
CA ASP A 559 13.67 17.03 40.86
C ASP A 559 13.90 18.54 40.96
N LYS A 560 14.86 19.05 40.18
CA LYS A 560 15.12 20.49 40.10
C LYS A 560 13.94 21.26 39.48
N PHE A 561 13.31 20.72 38.45
CA PHE A 561 12.14 21.32 37.82
C PHE A 561 10.94 21.40 38.79
N ILE A 562 10.71 20.36 39.58
CA ILE A 562 9.69 20.36 40.64
C ILE A 562 9.99 21.40 41.73
N GLN A 563 11.27 21.52 42.12
CA GLN A 563 11.71 22.57 43.04
C GLN A 563 11.46 23.97 42.47
N ASP A 564 11.70 24.17 41.17
CA ASP A 564 11.44 25.46 40.51
C ASP A 564 9.95 25.80 40.51
N ILE A 565 9.07 24.82 40.25
CA ILE A 565 7.61 24.99 40.39
C ILE A 565 7.26 25.37 41.84
N GLY A 566 7.71 24.62 42.83
CA GLY A 566 7.43 24.88 44.24
C GLY A 566 7.98 26.22 44.73
N ALA A 567 9.09 26.70 44.17
CA ALA A 567 9.69 27.98 44.53
C ALA A 567 8.85 29.18 44.06
N VAL A 568 8.08 29.05 42.98
CA VAL A 568 7.28 30.16 42.42
C VAL A 568 5.77 29.99 42.60
N LEU A 569 5.28 28.78 42.86
CA LEU A 569 3.88 28.54 43.15
C LEU A 569 3.51 29.27 44.44
N ARG A 570 2.32 29.89 44.46
CA ARG A 570 1.81 30.52 45.67
C ARG A 570 1.36 29.44 46.66
N ASP A 571 1.83 29.55 47.90
CA ASP A 571 1.42 28.67 49.00
C ASP A 571 0.01 29.03 49.48
N ASP A 572 -0.99 28.58 48.72
CA ASP A 572 -2.41 28.87 48.90
C ASP A 572 -3.24 27.65 48.44
N PRO A 573 -4.35 27.32 49.11
CA PRO A 573 -5.17 26.15 48.76
C PRO A 573 -5.88 26.30 47.40
N GLY A 574 -6.00 27.51 46.87
CA GLY A 574 -6.51 27.80 45.53
C GLY A 574 -5.49 27.55 44.42
N SER A 575 -4.19 27.50 44.73
CA SER A 575 -3.14 27.30 43.72
C SER A 575 -3.16 25.88 43.15
N ARG A 576 -2.78 25.72 41.88
CA ARG A 576 -2.82 24.41 41.20
C ARG A 576 -1.59 24.12 40.35
N VAL A 577 -1.15 22.87 40.39
CA VAL A 577 -0.28 22.25 39.39
C VAL A 577 -1.08 21.17 38.67
N VAL A 578 -1.24 21.29 37.36
CA VAL A 578 -1.94 20.31 36.52
C VAL A 578 -0.95 19.61 35.61
N LEU A 579 -0.87 18.29 35.72
CA LEU A 579 -0.08 17.43 34.83
C LEU A 579 -0.98 16.89 33.72
N ASN A 580 -1.16 17.67 32.67
CA ASN A 580 -2.02 17.37 31.53
C ASN A 580 -1.34 16.36 30.58
N ALA A 581 -1.31 15.10 31.03
CA ALA A 581 -0.87 13.93 30.29
C ALA A 581 -1.55 12.67 30.85
N CYS A 582 -1.63 11.61 30.04
CA CYS A 582 -2.27 10.35 30.40
C CYS A 582 -1.66 9.74 31.66
N LEU A 583 -2.50 9.15 32.51
CA LEU A 583 -2.11 8.32 33.66
C LEU A 583 -1.20 9.00 34.71
N THR A 584 -0.95 10.31 34.64
CA THR A 584 0.01 11.01 35.52
C THR A 584 -0.30 10.90 37.02
N ALA A 585 -1.54 10.58 37.39
CA ALA A 585 -1.94 10.29 38.76
C ALA A 585 -2.12 8.79 39.04
N SER A 586 -1.91 7.89 38.08
CA SER A 586 -2.23 6.47 38.16
C SER A 586 -1.05 5.62 38.66
N ASN A 587 -0.97 5.39 39.98
CA ASN A 587 0.10 4.58 40.55
C ASN A 587 0.01 3.11 40.10
N SER A 588 1.14 2.52 39.74
CA SER A 588 1.28 1.09 39.41
C SER A 588 2.11 0.37 40.48
N VAL A 589 1.74 -0.87 40.80
CA VAL A 589 2.49 -1.73 41.73
C VAL A 589 3.08 -2.89 40.93
N SER A 590 4.39 -2.84 40.66
CA SER A 590 5.07 -3.82 39.80
C SER A 590 6.28 -4.42 40.50
N GLY A 591 6.59 -5.68 40.20
CA GLY A 591 7.74 -6.38 40.79
C GLY A 591 7.60 -6.71 42.28
N VAL A 592 6.40 -6.63 42.84
CA VAL A 592 6.11 -6.96 44.24
C VAL A 592 5.23 -8.20 44.30
N ALA A 593 5.70 -9.24 45.01
CA ALA A 593 4.88 -10.38 45.37
C ALA A 593 4.02 -10.00 46.59
N LEU A 594 2.75 -9.72 46.34
CA LEU A 594 1.82 -9.29 47.39
C LEU A 594 1.43 -10.46 48.28
N ASP A 595 1.48 -10.24 49.60
CA ASP A 595 1.15 -11.24 50.61
C ASP A 595 -0.35 -11.64 50.52
N PRO A 596 -0.70 -12.92 50.74
CA PRO A 596 -2.09 -13.32 50.88
C PRO A 596 -2.81 -12.66 52.07
N ASP A 597 -2.09 -12.25 53.13
CA ASP A 597 -2.66 -11.50 54.25
C ASP A 597 -2.99 -10.05 53.84
N PRO A 598 -4.25 -9.62 53.95
CA PRO A 598 -4.66 -8.32 53.44
C PRO A 598 -4.00 -7.11 54.10
N ALA A 599 -3.70 -7.20 55.40
CA ALA A 599 -3.06 -6.10 56.13
C ALA A 599 -1.60 -5.93 55.68
N THR A 600 -0.89 -7.04 55.53
CA THR A 600 0.48 -7.08 55.02
C THR A 600 0.55 -6.59 53.57
N ALA A 601 -0.35 -7.06 52.71
CA ALA A 601 -0.44 -6.61 51.33
C ALA A 601 -0.69 -5.09 51.21
N ALA A 602 -1.58 -4.53 52.05
CA ALA A 602 -1.84 -3.10 52.07
C ALA A 602 -0.60 -2.26 52.43
N ILE A 603 0.24 -2.74 53.36
CA ILE A 603 1.53 -2.12 53.69
C ILE A 603 2.49 -2.21 52.51
N GLN A 604 2.59 -3.39 51.87
CA GLN A 604 3.45 -3.60 50.70
C GLN A 604 3.06 -2.71 49.53
N ILE A 605 1.76 -2.53 49.25
CA ILE A 605 1.26 -1.63 48.20
C ILE A 605 1.67 -0.18 48.48
N LYS A 606 1.43 0.31 49.71
CA LYS A 606 1.80 1.67 50.11
C LYS A 606 3.31 1.90 50.01
N ALA A 607 4.11 0.92 50.46
CA ALA A 607 5.57 0.98 50.36
C ALA A 607 6.04 0.96 48.90
N ALA A 608 5.41 0.15 48.05
CA ALA A 608 5.71 0.10 46.62
C ALA A 608 5.43 1.43 45.94
N ILE A 609 4.26 2.04 46.18
CA ILE A 609 3.90 3.37 45.65
C ILE A 609 4.85 4.45 46.18
N GLY A 610 5.20 4.43 47.46
CA GLY A 610 6.16 5.40 48.01
C GLY A 610 7.55 5.27 47.40
N THR A 611 7.95 4.05 47.05
CA THR A 611 9.26 3.76 46.45
C THR A 611 9.25 4.03 44.94
N ASP A 612 8.13 3.83 44.28
CA ASP A 612 7.94 3.99 42.84
C ASP A 612 6.60 4.70 42.58
N PRO A 613 6.53 6.03 42.80
CA PRO A 613 5.29 6.80 42.70
C PRO A 613 4.94 7.17 41.26
N SER A 614 3.67 7.49 40.97
CA SER A 614 3.32 8.23 39.76
C SER A 614 3.83 9.68 39.80
N LEU A 615 3.84 10.37 38.65
CA LEU A 615 4.29 11.76 38.55
C LEU A 615 3.55 12.70 39.50
N ALA A 616 2.21 12.62 39.57
CA ALA A 616 1.42 13.46 40.47
C ALA A 616 1.72 13.14 41.95
N THR A 617 1.88 11.86 42.30
CA THR A 617 2.29 11.45 43.64
C THR A 617 3.67 12.01 43.99
N ALA A 618 4.65 11.88 43.08
CA ALA A 618 6.01 12.37 43.29
C ALA A 618 6.09 13.90 43.44
N MET A 619 5.36 14.62 42.57
CA MET A 619 5.20 16.08 42.63
C MET A 619 4.65 16.50 43.99
N LYS A 620 3.53 15.88 44.42
CA LYS A 620 2.91 16.16 45.71
C LYS A 620 3.85 15.89 46.88
N THR A 621 4.55 14.76 46.87
CA THR A 621 5.53 14.42 47.92
C THR A 621 6.65 15.44 48.00
N LYS A 622 7.18 15.90 46.85
CA LYS A 622 8.30 16.85 46.79
C LYS A 622 7.89 18.29 47.12
N LEU A 623 6.65 18.69 46.84
CA LEU A 623 6.08 19.96 47.30
C LEU A 623 5.86 20.02 48.82
N GLY A 624 5.80 18.85 49.49
CA GLY A 624 5.78 18.76 50.94
C GLY A 624 4.53 19.38 51.56
N ALA A 625 4.72 20.37 52.44
CA ALA A 625 3.63 21.02 53.19
C ALA A 625 2.91 22.14 52.42
N HIS A 626 3.29 22.37 51.15
CA HIS A 626 2.68 23.39 50.30
C HIS A 626 1.16 23.14 50.13
N GLN A 627 0.34 24.19 50.24
CA GLN A 627 -1.12 24.08 50.25
C GLN A 627 -1.75 23.93 48.86
N GLY A 628 -1.00 24.26 47.81
CA GLY A 628 -1.42 24.10 46.42
C GLY A 628 -1.75 22.65 46.03
N GLN A 629 -2.71 22.50 45.12
CA GLN A 629 -3.22 21.21 44.68
C GLN A 629 -2.39 20.66 43.52
N VAL A 630 -2.14 19.36 43.51
CA VAL A 630 -1.56 18.65 42.36
C VAL A 630 -2.66 17.81 41.71
N ARG A 631 -2.93 18.06 40.44
CA ARG A 631 -3.92 17.38 39.61
C ARG A 631 -3.21 16.60 38.51
N GLY A 632 -3.68 15.38 38.26
CA GLY A 632 -3.22 14.52 37.18
C GLY A 632 -4.32 13.52 36.84
N ALA A 633 -4.19 12.88 35.69
CA ALA A 633 -5.21 11.96 35.20
C ALA A 633 -5.03 10.56 35.80
N ASN A 634 -6.11 9.95 36.26
CA ASN A 634 -6.11 8.55 36.69
C ASN A 634 -6.02 7.56 35.52
N ALA A 635 -6.25 8.03 34.29
CA ALA A 635 -6.40 7.23 33.09
C ALA A 635 -5.81 7.91 31.86
N SER A 636 -5.83 7.19 30.74
CA SER A 636 -5.58 7.74 29.42
C SER A 636 -6.84 8.39 28.86
N PHE A 637 -6.67 9.51 28.15
CA PHE A 637 -7.79 10.33 27.67
C PHE A 637 -7.45 10.95 26.31
N GLY A 638 -8.50 11.35 25.57
CA GLY A 638 -8.39 12.10 24.32
C GLY A 638 -8.37 13.61 24.56
N GLN A 639 -9.07 14.39 23.74
CA GLN A 639 -9.21 15.82 24.01
C GLN A 639 -10.08 16.08 25.26
N VAL A 640 -9.71 17.09 26.06
CA VAL A 640 -10.34 17.43 27.34
C VAL A 640 -10.51 18.93 27.50
N SER A 641 -11.53 19.33 28.28
CA SER A 641 -11.63 20.70 28.75
C SER A 641 -10.58 20.98 29.82
N LEU A 642 -9.99 22.18 29.77
CA LEU A 642 -8.85 22.56 30.61
C LEU A 642 -9.23 23.46 31.80
N LEU A 643 -10.53 23.70 32.00
CA LEU A 643 -11.06 24.51 33.09
C LEU A 643 -12.16 23.75 33.82
N ASP A 644 -12.14 23.80 35.14
CA ASP A 644 -13.23 23.29 35.98
C ASP A 644 -14.42 24.27 36.05
N GLY A 645 -15.49 23.88 36.75
CA GLY A 645 -16.67 24.73 36.93
C GLY A 645 -16.43 26.05 37.68
N GLY A 646 -15.28 26.19 38.35
CA GLY A 646 -14.83 27.43 38.99
C GLY A 646 -13.91 28.29 38.11
N GLY A 647 -13.58 27.84 36.89
CA GLY A 647 -12.67 28.53 35.98
C GLY A 647 -11.19 28.38 36.32
N ASN A 648 -10.82 27.41 37.17
CA ASN A 648 -9.43 27.06 37.48
C ASN A 648 -8.95 25.96 36.54
N ILE A 649 -7.63 25.86 36.31
CA ILE A 649 -7.11 24.80 35.45
C ILE A 649 -7.36 23.40 36.05
N ASP A 650 -7.77 22.46 35.19
CA ASP A 650 -7.96 21.04 35.51
C ASP A 650 -7.98 20.20 34.22
N ILE A 651 -8.19 18.89 34.32
CA ILE A 651 -8.33 17.95 33.20
C ILE A 651 -9.76 17.37 33.24
N ILE A 652 -10.68 17.97 32.48
CA ILE A 652 -12.10 17.65 32.52
C ILE A 652 -12.49 16.88 31.26
N SER A 653 -12.79 15.59 31.44
CA SER A 653 -13.28 14.73 30.37
C SER A 653 -14.79 14.55 30.46
N GLY A 654 -15.50 14.78 29.35
CA GLY A 654 -16.92 14.46 29.24
C GLY A 654 -17.18 12.95 29.22
N SER A 655 -16.25 12.17 28.65
CA SER A 655 -16.35 10.71 28.59
C SER A 655 -15.86 10.04 29.88
N ASP A 656 -15.02 10.72 30.67
CA ASP A 656 -14.62 10.28 32.01
C ASP A 656 -14.71 11.42 33.04
N PRO A 657 -15.91 11.70 33.59
CA PRO A 657 -16.11 12.81 34.53
C PRO A 657 -15.34 12.68 35.84
N LYS A 658 -14.77 11.51 36.14
CA LYS A 658 -14.01 11.24 37.37
C LYS A 658 -12.50 11.25 37.14
N LEU A 659 -12.03 11.63 35.95
CA LEU A 659 -10.62 11.53 35.53
C LEU A 659 -9.60 12.03 36.57
N THR A 660 -9.86 13.14 37.27
CA THR A 660 -8.97 13.71 38.31
C THR A 660 -9.49 13.55 39.74
N SER A 661 -10.49 12.69 39.95
CA SER A 661 -11.12 12.42 41.25
C SER A 661 -10.25 11.53 42.16
N PRO A 662 -10.53 11.50 43.48
CA PRO A 662 -9.89 10.56 44.41
C PRO A 662 -10.05 9.09 44.00
N LYS A 663 -9.13 8.23 44.46
CA LYS A 663 -9.01 6.84 44.02
C LYS A 663 -10.26 5.99 44.23
N LEU A 664 -10.91 6.11 45.39
CA LEU A 664 -12.12 5.36 45.67
C LEU A 664 -13.26 5.77 44.73
N GLU A 665 -13.43 7.08 44.48
CA GLU A 665 -14.42 7.58 43.53
C GLU A 665 -14.11 7.16 42.09
N TYR A 666 -12.82 7.14 41.72
CA TYR A 666 -12.41 6.70 40.39
C TYR A 666 -12.59 5.19 40.18
N ALA A 667 -12.32 4.37 41.20
CA ALA A 667 -12.60 2.94 41.16
C ALA A 667 -14.11 2.67 40.95
N GLU A 668 -14.98 3.45 41.59
CA GLU A 668 -16.43 3.31 41.44
C GLU A 668 -16.97 3.83 40.09
N GLY A 669 -16.50 5.00 39.65
CA GLY A 669 -17.14 5.74 38.55
C GLY A 669 -16.26 6.10 37.35
N GLY A 670 -14.96 5.81 37.37
CA GLY A 670 -14.05 6.04 36.25
C GLY A 670 -14.34 5.10 35.08
N THR A 671 -13.92 5.45 33.86
CA THR A 671 -14.36 4.74 32.64
C THR A 671 -13.26 4.01 31.88
N GLU A 672 -11.99 4.31 32.15
CA GLU A 672 -10.85 3.65 31.50
C GLU A 672 -10.38 2.45 32.35
N PRO A 673 -10.35 1.22 31.78
CA PRO A 673 -10.11 0.01 32.56
C PRO A 673 -8.80 -0.02 33.35
N THR A 674 -7.69 0.42 32.76
CA THR A 674 -6.37 0.38 33.42
C THR A 674 -6.36 1.27 34.67
N GLY A 675 -6.80 2.52 34.52
CA GLY A 675 -6.88 3.50 35.58
C GLY A 675 -7.83 3.04 36.69
N VAL A 676 -8.99 2.47 36.33
CA VAL A 676 -9.98 1.97 37.29
C VAL A 676 -9.40 0.84 38.13
N LEU A 677 -8.73 -0.14 37.53
CA LEU A 677 -8.17 -1.27 38.28
C LEU A 677 -6.94 -0.87 39.11
N ARG A 678 -6.12 0.08 38.64
CA ARG A 678 -5.04 0.67 39.46
C ARG A 678 -5.57 1.47 40.64
N ALA A 679 -6.59 2.30 40.42
CA ALA A 679 -7.27 3.03 41.49
C ALA A 679 -7.98 2.08 42.47
N THR A 680 -8.52 0.96 41.99
CA THR A 680 -9.08 -0.10 42.84
C THR A 680 -8.03 -0.66 43.78
N LEU A 681 -6.83 -1.01 43.31
CA LEU A 681 -5.76 -1.52 44.16
C LEU A 681 -5.32 -0.51 45.22
N GLU A 682 -5.15 0.75 44.82
CA GLU A 682 -4.72 1.83 45.72
C GLU A 682 -5.79 2.17 46.77
N ALA A 683 -7.06 2.24 46.36
CA ALA A 683 -8.19 2.42 47.26
C ALA A 683 -8.33 1.23 48.21
N TRP A 684 -8.15 0.00 47.72
CA TRP A 684 -8.23 -1.23 48.52
C TRP A 684 -7.16 -1.25 49.62
N ALA A 685 -5.92 -0.83 49.32
CA ALA A 685 -4.85 -0.74 50.31
C ALA A 685 -5.12 0.35 51.37
N THR A 686 -5.96 1.33 51.05
CA THR A 686 -6.35 2.41 51.96
C THR A 686 -7.54 1.99 52.84
N ASP A 687 -8.61 1.54 52.19
CA ASP A 687 -9.85 1.05 52.82
C ASP A 687 -10.45 -0.06 51.95
N ARG A 688 -10.12 -1.30 52.30
CA ARG A 688 -10.63 -2.51 51.64
C ARG A 688 -12.15 -2.58 51.65
N VAL A 689 -12.78 -2.29 52.80
CA VAL A 689 -14.22 -2.49 52.98
C VAL A 689 -14.99 -1.50 52.11
N ALA A 690 -14.60 -0.22 52.16
CA ALA A 690 -15.21 0.80 51.31
C ALA A 690 -14.99 0.52 49.83
N THR A 691 -13.81 0.02 49.45
CA THR A 691 -13.49 -0.34 48.06
C THR A 691 -14.39 -1.46 47.58
N ILE A 692 -14.46 -2.61 48.27
CA ILE A 692 -15.34 -3.71 47.86
C ILE A 692 -16.82 -3.29 47.81
N ALA A 693 -17.27 -2.43 48.73
CA ALA A 693 -18.61 -1.87 48.68
C ALA A 693 -18.84 -1.01 47.42
N ALA A 694 -17.86 -0.21 47.02
CA ALA A 694 -17.90 0.60 45.80
C ALA A 694 -17.95 -0.27 44.53
N LEU A 695 -17.15 -1.32 44.45
CA LEU A 695 -17.20 -2.27 43.33
C LEU A 695 -18.57 -2.93 43.21
N ASN A 696 -19.16 -3.35 44.33
CA ASN A 696 -20.52 -3.93 44.34
C ASN A 696 -21.57 -2.92 43.84
N ARG A 697 -21.52 -1.66 44.27
CA ARG A 697 -22.42 -0.61 43.78
C ARG A 697 -22.25 -0.41 42.27
N ARG A 698 -21.02 -0.40 41.77
CA ARG A 698 -20.74 -0.31 40.33
C ARG A 698 -21.32 -1.51 39.57
N LEU A 699 -21.07 -2.73 40.02
CA LEU A 699 -21.61 -3.94 39.37
C LEU A 699 -23.15 -3.93 39.31
N LEU A 700 -23.82 -3.42 40.35
CA LEU A 700 -25.27 -3.23 40.35
C LEU A 700 -25.72 -2.15 39.35
N ALA A 701 -25.01 -1.02 39.29
CA ALA A 701 -25.36 0.11 38.43
C ALA A 701 -25.00 -0.11 36.95
N LYS A 702 -23.95 -0.88 36.67
CA LYS A 702 -23.30 -0.98 35.35
C LYS A 702 -23.16 -2.40 34.80
N GLY A 703 -23.57 -3.43 35.52
CA GLY A 703 -23.45 -4.83 35.06
C GLY A 703 -24.16 -5.12 33.72
N GLY A 704 -25.21 -4.35 33.40
CA GLY A 704 -25.93 -4.42 32.13
C GLY A 704 -25.31 -3.62 30.98
N ASP A 705 -24.32 -2.78 31.23
CA ASP A 705 -23.66 -1.95 30.20
C ASP A 705 -22.92 -2.86 29.20
N THR A 706 -23.12 -2.63 27.90
CA THR A 706 -22.55 -3.44 26.82
C THR A 706 -21.38 -2.75 26.11
N SER A 707 -20.99 -1.54 26.53
CA SER A 707 -19.79 -0.88 26.01
C SER A 707 -18.54 -1.71 26.33
N TRP A 708 -17.56 -1.73 25.42
CA TRP A 708 -16.37 -2.56 25.58
C TRP A 708 -15.60 -2.23 26.88
N ARG A 709 -15.36 -0.95 27.15
CA ARG A 709 -14.62 -0.51 28.34
C ARG A 709 -15.31 -0.96 29.63
N GLU A 710 -16.62 -0.74 29.75
CA GLU A 710 -17.35 -1.13 30.95
C GLU A 710 -17.46 -2.66 31.09
N LYS A 711 -17.61 -3.39 29.97
CA LYS A 711 -17.56 -4.85 29.99
C LYS A 711 -16.24 -5.36 30.52
N VAL A 712 -15.09 -4.86 30.03
CA VAL A 712 -13.77 -5.23 30.57
C VAL A 712 -13.70 -4.98 32.08
N ILE A 713 -14.13 -3.80 32.54
CA ILE A 713 -14.11 -3.46 33.97
C ILE A 713 -14.98 -4.41 34.79
N CYS A 714 -16.25 -4.56 34.42
CA CYS A 714 -17.20 -5.39 35.13
C CYS A 714 -16.82 -6.87 35.11
N SER A 715 -16.29 -7.40 34.00
CA SER A 715 -15.82 -8.79 33.91
C SER A 715 -14.70 -9.09 34.92
N LEU A 716 -13.73 -8.19 35.06
CA LEU A 716 -12.65 -8.33 36.03
C LEU A 716 -13.14 -8.09 37.47
N MET A 717 -14.00 -7.09 37.68
CA MET A 717 -14.54 -6.76 39.00
C MET A 717 -15.42 -7.85 39.60
N LYS A 718 -16.20 -8.59 38.78
CA LYS A 718 -16.97 -9.76 39.24
C LYS A 718 -16.06 -10.77 39.96
N ILE A 719 -14.88 -11.00 39.41
CA ILE A 719 -13.90 -11.94 39.98
C ILE A 719 -13.24 -11.33 41.23
N ILE A 720 -12.93 -10.03 41.23
CA ILE A 720 -12.37 -9.33 42.40
C ILE A 720 -13.33 -9.37 43.58
N VAL A 721 -14.61 -9.05 43.38
CA VAL A 721 -15.62 -9.05 44.44
C VAL A 721 -15.84 -10.46 45.00
N ALA A 722 -15.69 -11.50 44.18
CA ALA A 722 -15.71 -12.89 44.63
C ALA A 722 -14.45 -13.30 45.42
N ASN A 723 -13.38 -12.51 45.35
CA ASN A 723 -12.09 -12.76 46.00
C ASN A 723 -11.60 -11.49 46.75
N PRO A 724 -12.38 -10.96 47.71
CA PRO A 724 -12.22 -9.60 48.25
C PRO A 724 -10.91 -9.37 49.01
N ASP A 725 -10.23 -10.43 49.44
CA ASP A 725 -8.97 -10.39 50.18
C ASP A 725 -7.73 -10.49 49.28
N SER A 726 -7.88 -10.78 47.98
CA SER A 726 -6.74 -11.03 47.09
C SER A 726 -6.23 -9.76 46.41
N ALA A 727 -5.34 -9.05 47.09
CA ALA A 727 -4.63 -7.92 46.50
C ALA A 727 -3.79 -8.31 45.26
N ALA A 728 -3.18 -9.50 45.29
CA ALA A 728 -2.41 -10.05 44.19
C ALA A 728 -3.26 -10.21 42.91
N LEU A 729 -4.52 -10.62 43.07
CA LEU A 729 -5.46 -10.74 41.95
C LEU A 729 -5.82 -9.37 41.37
N ILE A 730 -6.14 -8.39 42.21
CA ILE A 730 -6.44 -7.02 41.77
C ILE A 730 -5.25 -6.44 41.00
N ASN A 731 -4.03 -6.62 41.52
CA ASN A 731 -2.82 -6.14 40.86
C ASN A 731 -2.58 -6.82 39.51
N THR A 732 -2.83 -8.13 39.41
CA THR A 732 -2.73 -8.88 38.14
C THR A 732 -3.74 -8.36 37.12
N PHE A 733 -4.98 -8.10 37.54
CA PHE A 733 -6.02 -7.60 36.65
C PHE A 733 -5.83 -6.15 36.22
N ALA A 734 -5.03 -5.34 36.91
CA ALA A 734 -4.64 -4.04 36.39
C ALA A 734 -3.86 -4.15 35.06
N ALA A 735 -3.03 -5.19 34.89
CA ALA A 735 -2.35 -5.47 33.61
C ALA A 735 -3.32 -6.06 32.56
N SER A 736 -4.17 -7.01 32.97
CA SER A 736 -5.21 -7.58 32.09
C SER A 736 -6.15 -6.52 31.54
N ALA A 737 -6.55 -5.54 32.37
CA ALA A 737 -7.43 -4.45 31.99
C ALA A 737 -6.85 -3.62 30.84
N GLY A 738 -5.57 -3.25 30.91
CA GLY A 738 -4.91 -2.50 29.84
C GLY A 738 -4.83 -3.30 28.53
N ALA A 739 -4.41 -4.56 28.60
CA ALA A 739 -4.31 -5.42 27.42
C ALA A 739 -5.67 -5.63 26.73
N LEU A 740 -6.74 -5.83 27.50
CA LEU A 740 -8.10 -5.98 27.00
C LEU A 740 -8.67 -4.67 26.46
N SER A 741 -8.45 -3.55 27.16
CA SER A 741 -8.93 -2.24 26.74
C SER A 741 -8.31 -1.81 25.41
N HIS A 742 -7.03 -2.10 25.18
CA HIS A 742 -6.32 -1.71 23.97
C HIS A 742 -6.76 -2.50 22.72
N LEU A 743 -7.55 -3.56 22.86
CA LEU A 743 -8.04 -4.32 21.69
C LEU A 743 -8.93 -3.48 20.77
N THR A 744 -9.56 -2.42 21.26
CA THR A 744 -10.34 -1.49 20.41
C THR A 744 -9.47 -0.52 19.61
N ALA A 745 -8.15 -0.52 19.79
CA ALA A 745 -7.25 0.24 18.93
C ALA A 745 -6.63 -0.73 17.91
N ARG A 746 -6.99 -0.58 16.63
CA ARG A 746 -6.57 -1.49 15.54
C ARG A 746 -5.06 -1.79 15.49
N PRO A 747 -4.14 -0.83 15.70
CA PRO A 747 -2.71 -1.13 15.74
C PRO A 747 -2.30 -2.05 16.90
N HIS A 748 -3.02 -1.99 18.02
CA HIS A 748 -2.70 -2.70 19.27
C HIS A 748 -3.46 -4.03 19.40
N CYS A 749 -4.52 -4.24 18.62
CA CYS A 749 -5.26 -5.49 18.62
C CYS A 749 -4.42 -6.60 17.98
N ARG A 750 -3.56 -7.23 18.79
CA ARG A 750 -2.61 -8.27 18.37
C ARG A 750 -2.61 -9.40 19.39
N VAL A 751 -2.46 -10.63 18.90
CA VAL A 751 -2.34 -11.82 19.75
C VAL A 751 -1.15 -11.69 20.71
N SER A 752 0.00 -11.20 20.22
CA SER A 752 1.19 -10.94 21.04
C SER A 752 0.96 -9.96 22.18
N ALA A 753 0.06 -8.98 22.02
CA ALA A 753 -0.26 -8.00 23.06
C ALA A 753 -1.16 -8.58 24.16
N LEU A 754 -1.90 -9.66 23.88
CA LEU A 754 -2.87 -10.25 24.80
C LEU A 754 -2.43 -11.59 25.42
N LYS A 755 -1.63 -12.40 24.71
CA LYS A 755 -1.46 -13.86 24.97
C LYS A 755 -0.88 -14.29 26.32
N ASP A 756 -0.35 -13.36 27.11
CA ASP A 756 0.17 -13.61 28.46
C ASP A 756 -0.38 -12.63 29.51
N GLN A 757 -1.36 -11.80 29.13
CA GLN A 757 -1.91 -10.75 29.98
C GLN A 757 -3.17 -11.18 30.74
N VAL A 758 -3.85 -12.23 30.28
CA VAL A 758 -5.06 -12.78 30.92
C VAL A 758 -4.69 -14.07 31.65
N PRO A 759 -4.85 -14.15 32.99
CA PRO A 759 -4.51 -15.34 33.76
C PRO A 759 -5.28 -16.58 33.27
N PRO A 760 -4.62 -17.70 32.97
CA PRO A 760 -5.28 -18.90 32.46
C PRO A 760 -6.44 -19.40 33.33
N ALA A 761 -6.32 -19.29 34.66
CA ALA A 761 -7.36 -19.71 35.61
C ALA A 761 -8.68 -18.91 35.50
N HIS A 762 -8.65 -17.73 34.89
CA HIS A 762 -9.80 -16.83 34.75
C HIS A 762 -10.18 -16.55 33.29
N MET A 763 -9.40 -17.07 32.33
CA MET A 763 -9.55 -16.78 30.91
C MET A 763 -10.94 -17.14 30.39
N ASP A 764 -11.43 -18.35 30.70
CA ASP A 764 -12.75 -18.79 30.24
C ASP A 764 -13.87 -17.89 30.77
N ALA A 765 -13.81 -17.49 32.05
CA ALA A 765 -14.81 -16.60 32.65
C ALA A 765 -14.78 -15.20 32.03
N ILE A 766 -13.59 -14.62 31.87
CA ILE A 766 -13.40 -13.27 31.31
C ILE A 766 -13.85 -13.26 29.85
N PHE A 767 -13.30 -14.14 29.00
CA PHE A 767 -13.60 -14.12 27.58
C PHE A 767 -15.05 -14.50 27.27
N THR A 768 -15.70 -15.33 28.10
CA THR A 768 -17.13 -15.61 27.96
C THR A 768 -17.98 -14.37 28.27
N ASP A 769 -17.67 -13.63 29.32
CA ASP A 769 -18.43 -12.42 29.69
C ASP A 769 -18.23 -11.30 28.65
N LEU A 770 -17.02 -11.18 28.07
CA LEU A 770 -16.71 -10.20 27.02
C LEU A 770 -17.49 -10.43 25.71
N GLN A 771 -18.01 -11.64 25.45
CA GLN A 771 -18.89 -11.88 24.30
C GLN A 771 -20.20 -11.08 24.38
N GLY A 772 -20.58 -10.62 25.57
CA GLY A 772 -21.73 -9.75 25.78
C GLY A 772 -21.47 -8.27 25.46
N ALA A 773 -20.30 -7.90 24.97
CA ALA A 773 -20.01 -6.53 24.54
C ALA A 773 -20.63 -6.24 23.15
N ALA A 774 -21.12 -5.02 22.96
CA ALA A 774 -21.76 -4.60 21.71
C ALA A 774 -20.84 -4.78 20.48
N ILE A 775 -19.54 -4.53 20.65
CA ILE A 775 -18.55 -4.67 19.57
C ILE A 775 -18.32 -6.12 19.15
N TRP A 776 -18.71 -7.11 19.96
CA TRP A 776 -18.44 -8.53 19.67
C TRP A 776 -19.15 -9.02 18.42
N THR A 777 -20.33 -8.46 18.15
CA THR A 777 -21.20 -8.82 17.02
C THR A 777 -21.19 -7.76 15.90
N ASP A 778 -20.45 -6.68 16.06
CA ASP A 778 -20.36 -5.59 15.07
C ASP A 778 -19.28 -5.91 14.02
N ALA A 779 -19.68 -5.95 12.75
CA ALA A 779 -18.81 -6.26 11.62
C ALA A 779 -17.58 -5.33 11.53
N SER A 780 -17.70 -4.07 11.96
CA SER A 780 -16.59 -3.10 11.93
C SER A 780 -15.49 -3.41 12.96
N TRP A 781 -15.81 -4.27 13.95
CA TRP A 781 -14.98 -4.64 15.10
C TRP A 781 -14.52 -6.10 15.11
N GLU A 782 -14.78 -6.87 14.05
CA GLU A 782 -14.45 -8.31 13.94
C GLU A 782 -12.98 -8.67 14.26
N PHE A 783 -12.07 -7.69 14.18
CA PHE A 783 -10.68 -7.86 14.57
C PHE A 783 -10.49 -8.15 16.07
N VAL A 784 -11.38 -7.66 16.94
CA VAL A 784 -11.35 -7.93 18.40
C VAL A 784 -11.64 -9.40 18.70
N PRO A 785 -12.81 -9.96 18.34
CA PRO A 785 -13.08 -11.38 18.57
C PRO A 785 -12.07 -12.27 17.84
N ALA A 786 -11.58 -11.88 16.65
CA ALA A 786 -10.53 -12.65 15.96
C ALA A 786 -9.25 -12.80 16.80
N VAL A 787 -8.78 -11.74 17.46
CA VAL A 787 -7.59 -11.80 18.33
C VAL A 787 -7.89 -12.54 19.64
N VAL A 788 -9.03 -12.28 20.28
CA VAL A 788 -9.43 -12.94 21.53
C VAL A 788 -9.54 -14.45 21.33
N PHE A 789 -10.22 -14.91 20.27
CA PHE A 789 -10.35 -16.34 19.99
C PHE A 789 -9.01 -17.01 19.72
N GLN A 790 -8.08 -16.35 19.02
CA GLN A 790 -6.74 -16.92 18.79
C GLN A 790 -6.00 -17.18 20.12
N VAL A 791 -6.04 -16.22 21.06
CA VAL A 791 -5.48 -16.42 22.41
C VAL A 791 -6.25 -17.51 23.16
N TRP A 792 -7.58 -17.55 23.01
CA TRP A 792 -8.42 -18.50 23.70
C TRP A 792 -8.16 -19.95 23.26
N ILE A 793 -8.12 -20.21 21.95
CA ILE A 793 -7.77 -21.53 21.41
C ILE A 793 -6.32 -21.91 21.71
N GLU A 794 -5.48 -20.92 22.05
CA GLU A 794 -4.11 -21.19 22.45
C GLU A 794 -4.07 -22.02 23.74
N LYS A 795 -4.87 -21.60 24.73
CA LYS A 795 -4.93 -22.19 26.07
C LYS A 795 -6.08 -23.18 26.26
N ASN A 796 -7.12 -23.11 25.43
CA ASN A 796 -8.32 -23.96 25.49
C ASN A 796 -8.71 -24.46 24.08
N ALA A 797 -8.23 -25.66 23.71
CA ALA A 797 -8.53 -26.26 22.40
C ALA A 797 -10.02 -26.54 22.16
N GLY A 798 -10.84 -26.59 23.22
CA GLY A 798 -12.30 -26.74 23.11
C GLY A 798 -12.97 -25.56 22.40
N LYS A 799 -12.29 -24.42 22.26
CA LYS A 799 -12.79 -23.20 21.61
C LYS A 799 -12.55 -23.12 20.10
N VAL A 800 -11.92 -24.14 19.50
CA VAL A 800 -11.69 -24.17 18.04
C VAL A 800 -13.01 -24.11 17.26
N GLY A 801 -14.06 -24.80 17.73
CA GLY A 801 -15.39 -24.76 17.13
C GLY A 801 -16.00 -23.35 17.13
N ASP A 802 -15.93 -22.66 18.28
CA ASP A 802 -16.45 -21.29 18.43
C ASP A 802 -15.69 -20.31 17.52
N PHE A 803 -14.36 -20.45 17.41
CA PHE A 803 -13.57 -19.62 16.52
C PHE A 803 -13.93 -19.82 15.04
N LEU A 804 -14.10 -21.07 14.60
CA LEU A 804 -14.53 -21.37 13.24
C LEU A 804 -15.96 -20.87 12.97
N ALA A 805 -16.86 -21.01 13.94
CA ALA A 805 -18.22 -20.47 13.84
C ALA A 805 -18.22 -18.94 13.64
N PHE A 806 -17.41 -18.21 14.41
CA PHE A 806 -17.20 -16.78 14.22
C PHE A 806 -16.65 -16.45 12.83
N LEU A 807 -15.58 -17.12 12.39
CA LEU A 807 -14.97 -16.84 11.09
C LEU A 807 -15.91 -17.15 9.92
N ASN A 808 -16.78 -18.15 10.07
CA ASN A 808 -17.77 -18.51 9.05
C ASN A 808 -18.79 -17.40 8.78
N THR A 809 -19.09 -16.55 9.77
CA THR A 809 -19.99 -15.41 9.63
C THR A 809 -19.26 -14.08 9.44
N SER A 810 -17.93 -14.06 9.56
CA SER A 810 -17.14 -12.82 9.50
C SER A 810 -17.01 -12.24 8.09
N THR A 811 -16.79 -10.93 7.99
CA THR A 811 -16.48 -10.23 6.73
C THR A 811 -14.99 -10.13 6.43
N LEU A 812 -14.14 -10.71 7.29
CA LEU A 812 -12.68 -10.69 7.15
C LEU A 812 -12.22 -11.24 5.79
N THR A 813 -11.18 -10.59 5.27
CA THR A 813 -10.51 -10.87 4.00
C THR A 813 -9.06 -11.29 4.28
N THR A 814 -8.34 -11.79 3.28
CA THR A 814 -6.90 -12.07 3.42
C THR A 814 -6.09 -10.83 3.79
N ILE A 815 -6.47 -9.65 3.27
CA ILE A 815 -5.84 -8.37 3.59
C ILE A 815 -6.06 -8.00 5.05
N THR A 816 -7.30 -7.99 5.52
CA THR A 816 -7.58 -7.64 6.92
C THR A 816 -7.04 -8.70 7.88
N ALA A 817 -7.16 -9.99 7.54
CA ALA A 817 -6.61 -11.09 8.33
C ALA A 817 -5.09 -10.98 8.47
N SER A 818 -4.38 -10.51 7.43
CA SER A 818 -2.92 -10.31 7.50
C SER A 818 -2.46 -9.37 8.60
N THR A 819 -3.34 -8.50 9.09
CA THR A 819 -3.07 -7.57 10.19
C THR A 819 -3.31 -8.20 11.56
N PHE A 820 -4.27 -9.12 11.69
CA PHE A 820 -4.79 -9.59 12.98
C PHE A 820 -4.56 -11.08 13.27
N PHE A 821 -4.24 -11.87 12.25
CA PHE A 821 -3.92 -13.29 12.42
C PHE A 821 -2.45 -13.48 12.79
N ASP A 822 -2.21 -14.28 13.82
CA ASP A 822 -0.87 -14.66 14.25
C ASP A 822 -0.55 -16.08 13.76
N SER A 823 0.32 -16.16 12.75
CA SER A 823 0.73 -17.44 12.16
C SER A 823 1.35 -18.39 13.19
N ALA A 824 2.03 -17.90 14.23
CA ALA A 824 2.65 -18.75 15.24
C ALA A 824 1.60 -19.41 16.15
N VAL A 825 0.45 -18.77 16.36
CA VAL A 825 -0.67 -19.35 17.11
C VAL A 825 -1.53 -20.25 16.24
N LEU A 826 -1.74 -19.92 14.97
CA LEU A 826 -2.58 -20.72 14.07
C LEU A 826 -1.88 -21.98 13.56
N THR A 827 -0.59 -21.92 13.21
CA THR A 827 0.15 -23.04 12.57
C THR A 827 0.06 -24.35 13.36
N PRO A 828 0.29 -24.40 14.69
CA PRO A 828 0.19 -25.64 15.47
C PRO A 828 -1.23 -26.23 15.53
N ARG A 829 -2.25 -25.46 15.12
CA ARG A 829 -3.68 -25.81 15.21
C ARG A 829 -4.33 -26.05 13.85
N LEU A 830 -3.58 -25.95 12.75
CA LEU A 830 -4.11 -26.09 11.39
C LEU A 830 -4.87 -27.40 11.16
N ALA A 831 -4.46 -28.50 11.79
CA ALA A 831 -5.16 -29.77 11.66
C ALA A 831 -6.61 -29.73 12.18
N ALA A 832 -6.88 -28.92 13.22
CA ALA A 832 -8.22 -28.73 13.77
C ALA A 832 -8.99 -27.58 13.07
N LEU A 833 -8.26 -26.58 12.56
CA LEU A 833 -8.82 -25.41 11.88
C LEU A 833 -9.19 -25.68 10.41
N LEU A 834 -8.55 -26.67 9.79
CA LEU A 834 -8.75 -27.07 8.39
C LEU A 834 -9.23 -28.54 8.33
N PRO A 835 -10.44 -28.86 8.81
CA PRO A 835 -10.97 -30.21 8.67
C PRO A 835 -11.15 -30.51 7.17
N VAL A 836 -10.54 -31.60 6.67
CA VAL A 836 -10.65 -32.02 5.25
C VAL A 836 -11.46 -33.31 5.09
N PRO A 837 -12.79 -33.22 4.98
CA PRO A 837 -13.57 -34.29 4.33
C PRO A 837 -14.07 -33.93 2.91
N GLY A 838 -13.36 -34.39 1.86
CA GLY A 838 -13.86 -34.42 0.47
C GLY A 838 -13.60 -33.16 -0.39
N ALA A 839 -14.10 -33.17 -1.63
CA ALA A 839 -14.03 -32.02 -2.54
C ALA A 839 -15.16 -31.03 -2.24
N TRP A 840 -14.84 -29.73 -2.12
CA TRP A 840 -15.79 -28.71 -1.64
C TRP A 840 -16.15 -27.72 -2.73
N ALA A 841 -17.36 -27.83 -3.29
CA ALA A 841 -17.88 -26.78 -4.17
C ALA A 841 -18.13 -25.46 -3.39
N SER A 842 -18.53 -25.56 -2.12
CA SER A 842 -18.74 -24.42 -1.22
C SER A 842 -18.05 -24.70 0.12
N PRO A 843 -16.75 -24.38 0.27
CA PRO A 843 -16.02 -24.62 1.51
C PRO A 843 -16.53 -23.71 2.64
N PRO A 844 -16.50 -24.16 3.92
CA PRO A 844 -16.74 -23.30 5.07
C PRO A 844 -15.82 -22.08 5.03
N ARG A 845 -16.41 -20.88 5.07
CA ARG A 845 -15.70 -19.61 4.89
C ARG A 845 -14.50 -19.46 5.82
N GLY A 846 -14.62 -19.85 7.08
CA GLY A 846 -13.57 -19.68 8.08
C GLY A 846 -12.31 -20.51 7.79
N SER A 847 -12.46 -21.80 7.53
CA SER A 847 -11.34 -22.66 7.12
C SER A 847 -10.74 -22.21 5.79
N PHE A 848 -11.57 -21.76 4.86
CA PHE A 848 -11.12 -21.25 3.56
C PHE A 848 -10.30 -19.95 3.69
N LEU A 849 -10.77 -18.99 4.50
CA LEU A 849 -10.04 -17.76 4.81
C LEU A 849 -8.66 -18.06 5.43
N ILE A 850 -8.57 -18.99 6.38
CA ILE A 850 -7.29 -19.38 6.99
C ILE A 850 -6.32 -19.94 5.93
N ALA A 851 -6.78 -20.84 5.06
CA ALA A 851 -5.94 -21.41 4.02
C ALA A 851 -5.45 -20.36 3.01
N LEU A 852 -6.35 -19.46 2.57
CA LEU A 852 -6.02 -18.38 1.64
C LEU A 852 -5.09 -17.33 2.27
N TYR A 853 -5.26 -17.03 3.55
CA TYR A 853 -4.36 -16.13 4.29
C TYR A 853 -2.91 -16.62 4.25
N PHE A 854 -2.67 -17.90 4.55
CA PHE A 854 -1.31 -18.46 4.50
C PHE A 854 -0.73 -18.44 3.07
N LEU A 855 -1.53 -18.71 2.04
CA LEU A 855 -1.06 -18.67 0.65
C LEU A 855 -0.78 -17.26 0.14
N THR A 856 -1.60 -16.28 0.50
CA THR A 856 -1.35 -14.88 0.11
C THR A 856 -0.15 -14.28 0.86
N LYS A 857 0.06 -14.69 2.12
CA LYS A 857 1.17 -14.21 2.95
C LYS A 857 2.50 -14.90 2.66
N ASP A 858 2.51 -16.23 2.71
CA ASP A 858 3.74 -17.04 2.66
C ASP A 858 3.99 -17.63 1.26
N GLN A 859 3.07 -17.49 0.32
CA GLN A 859 3.19 -17.95 -1.07
C GLN A 859 3.60 -19.42 -1.14
N ASP A 860 4.67 -19.74 -1.88
CA ASP A 860 5.21 -21.09 -2.00
C ASP A 860 5.63 -21.71 -0.66
N ALA A 861 5.89 -20.91 0.38
CA ALA A 861 6.25 -21.39 1.71
C ALA A 861 5.02 -21.71 2.61
N ALA A 862 3.80 -21.53 2.13
CA ALA A 862 2.58 -21.80 2.90
C ALA A 862 2.53 -23.25 3.44
N PRO A 863 1.99 -23.49 4.65
CA PRO A 863 1.93 -24.82 5.25
C PRO A 863 1.22 -25.85 4.38
N LYS A 864 1.72 -27.10 4.37
CA LYS A 864 1.17 -28.19 3.54
C LYS A 864 -0.34 -28.38 3.73
N ALA A 865 -0.83 -28.28 4.96
CA ALA A 865 -2.26 -28.42 5.26
C ALA A 865 -3.13 -27.37 4.53
N CYS A 866 -2.65 -26.13 4.39
CA CYS A 866 -3.35 -25.07 3.64
C CYS A 866 -3.36 -25.38 2.13
N LYS A 867 -2.22 -25.85 1.59
CA LYS A 867 -2.13 -26.25 0.17
C LYS A 867 -3.05 -27.43 -0.14
N ASP A 868 -3.03 -28.45 0.71
CA ASP A 868 -3.90 -29.62 0.57
C ASP A 868 -5.38 -29.23 0.67
N TYR A 869 -5.72 -28.30 1.58
CA TYR A 869 -7.07 -27.75 1.69
C TYR A 869 -7.50 -27.06 0.38
N ILE A 870 -6.70 -26.15 -0.18
CA ILE A 870 -7.00 -25.49 -1.46
C ILE A 870 -7.14 -26.49 -2.61
N LYS A 871 -6.26 -27.49 -2.69
CA LYS A 871 -6.38 -28.57 -3.69
C LYS A 871 -7.70 -29.34 -3.54
N SER A 872 -8.15 -29.57 -2.32
CA SER A 872 -9.45 -30.23 -2.08
C SER A 872 -10.64 -29.35 -2.48
N VAL A 873 -10.54 -28.03 -2.29
CA VAL A 873 -11.58 -27.07 -2.72
C VAL A 873 -11.65 -27.00 -4.26
N VAL A 874 -10.50 -26.91 -4.93
CA VAL A 874 -10.44 -26.85 -6.40
C VAL A 874 -10.91 -28.16 -7.05
N GLY A 875 -10.58 -29.29 -6.43
CA GLY A 875 -10.91 -30.61 -6.95
C GLY A 875 -9.92 -31.12 -8.00
N VAL A 876 -9.95 -32.43 -8.24
CA VAL A 876 -9.01 -33.10 -9.15
C VAL A 876 -9.29 -32.72 -10.60
N GLY A 877 -8.26 -32.26 -11.33
CA GLY A 877 -8.33 -31.96 -12.76
C GLY A 877 -8.82 -30.56 -13.12
N SER A 878 -9.20 -29.73 -12.14
CA SER A 878 -9.52 -28.30 -12.35
C SER A 878 -8.27 -27.43 -12.18
N GLN A 879 -8.23 -26.31 -12.90
CA GLN A 879 -7.21 -25.26 -12.80
C GLN A 879 -7.78 -23.93 -12.30
N ALA A 880 -9.03 -23.92 -11.83
CA ALA A 880 -9.71 -22.72 -11.33
C ALA A 880 -10.55 -23.07 -10.08
N PHE A 881 -10.79 -22.06 -9.23
CA PHE A 881 -11.71 -22.21 -8.11
C PHE A 881 -13.15 -22.47 -8.59
N PRO A 882 -13.95 -23.25 -7.85
CA PRO A 882 -15.37 -23.37 -8.14
C PRO A 882 -16.06 -22.01 -8.04
N GLY A 883 -16.96 -21.67 -8.96
CA GLY A 883 -17.69 -20.40 -8.94
C GLY A 883 -18.52 -20.18 -7.65
N THR A 884 -18.88 -21.27 -6.96
CA THR A 884 -19.60 -21.28 -5.68
C THR A 884 -18.72 -21.08 -4.44
N SER A 885 -17.40 -20.93 -4.61
CA SER A 885 -16.44 -20.76 -3.50
C SER A 885 -16.38 -19.34 -2.96
N ASN A 886 -16.86 -18.36 -3.72
CA ASN A 886 -16.78 -16.92 -3.43
C ASN A 886 -15.36 -16.45 -3.06
N VAL A 887 -14.34 -17.00 -3.74
CA VAL A 887 -12.92 -16.72 -3.46
C VAL A 887 -12.54 -15.24 -3.66
N ALA A 888 -13.12 -14.57 -4.66
CA ALA A 888 -12.85 -13.16 -4.95
C ALA A 888 -13.17 -12.25 -3.76
N ASP A 889 -14.28 -12.50 -3.05
CA ASP A 889 -14.69 -11.74 -1.87
C ASP A 889 -13.76 -11.92 -0.67
N ILE A 890 -13.04 -13.04 -0.61
CA ILE A 890 -12.06 -13.32 0.46
C ILE A 890 -10.68 -12.76 0.11
N LEU A 891 -10.30 -12.80 -1.17
CA LEU A 891 -9.00 -12.31 -1.65
C LEU A 891 -8.92 -10.78 -1.75
N LYS A 892 -10.02 -10.08 -2.07
CA LYS A 892 -10.13 -8.61 -2.11
C LYS A 892 -8.93 -7.87 -2.74
N GLY A 893 -8.48 -8.33 -3.91
CA GLY A 893 -7.38 -7.71 -4.68
C GLY A 893 -6.11 -8.55 -4.78
N ALA A 894 -6.00 -9.66 -4.02
CA ALA A 894 -4.99 -10.67 -4.29
C ALA A 894 -5.35 -11.52 -5.53
N SER A 895 -4.34 -11.90 -6.30
CA SER A 895 -4.49 -12.68 -7.54
C SER A 895 -4.90 -14.12 -7.25
N GLU A 896 -6.10 -14.52 -7.71
CA GLU A 896 -6.53 -15.93 -7.69
C GLU A 896 -5.52 -16.84 -8.40
N GLN A 897 -4.98 -16.36 -9.53
CA GLN A 897 -3.98 -17.09 -10.31
C GLN A 897 -2.73 -17.38 -9.48
N ASN A 898 -2.21 -16.38 -8.75
CA ASN A 898 -1.01 -16.56 -7.93
C ASN A 898 -1.28 -17.56 -6.80
N VAL A 899 -2.45 -17.49 -6.16
CA VAL A 899 -2.85 -18.43 -5.10
C VAL A 899 -2.91 -19.86 -5.63
N LEU A 900 -3.47 -20.06 -6.84
CA LEU A 900 -3.54 -21.37 -7.48
C LEU A 900 -2.14 -21.89 -7.85
N GLU A 901 -1.25 -21.02 -8.31
CA GLU A 901 0.16 -21.34 -8.58
C GLU A 901 0.92 -21.73 -7.31
N ASP A 902 0.82 -20.92 -6.24
CA ASP A 902 1.49 -21.15 -4.95
C ASP A 902 0.99 -22.40 -4.22
N ALA A 903 -0.30 -22.72 -4.39
CA ALA A 903 -0.90 -23.97 -3.93
C ALA A 903 -0.45 -25.18 -4.76
N GLY A 904 0.11 -24.97 -5.95
CA GLY A 904 0.53 -26.03 -6.87
C GLY A 904 -0.64 -26.65 -7.64
N VAL A 905 -1.66 -25.85 -7.96
CA VAL A 905 -2.78 -26.19 -8.86
C VAL A 905 -2.45 -25.82 -10.31
N VAL A 906 -1.79 -24.68 -10.56
CA VAL A 906 -1.37 -24.17 -11.89
C VAL A 906 0.15 -23.97 -11.94
N GLN A 907 0.75 -24.01 -13.13
CA GLN A 907 2.20 -23.79 -13.35
C GLN A 907 2.50 -22.29 -13.56
N LYS A 908 3.56 -21.76 -12.92
CA LYS A 908 3.97 -20.34 -13.03
C LYS A 908 4.56 -20.01 -14.42
N PRO A 909 4.29 -18.82 -15.01
CA PRO A 909 4.99 -18.34 -16.21
C PRO A 909 6.48 -18.18 -15.87
N ASN A 910 7.35 -18.74 -16.71
CA ASN A 910 8.79 -18.84 -16.49
C ASN A 910 9.44 -17.54 -15.95
N ALA A 911 9.61 -17.43 -14.62
CA ALA A 911 10.88 -16.92 -14.11
C ALA A 911 11.91 -17.95 -14.58
N VAL A 912 12.85 -17.54 -15.42
CA VAL A 912 13.92 -18.41 -15.96
C VAL A 912 14.46 -19.26 -14.80
N PRO A 913 14.18 -20.57 -14.75
CA PRO A 913 14.79 -21.40 -13.73
C PRO A 913 16.27 -21.45 -14.07
N LEU A 914 17.14 -21.28 -13.07
CA LEU A 914 18.52 -21.74 -13.20
C LEU A 914 18.47 -23.22 -13.63
N PRO A 915 19.29 -23.68 -14.59
CA PRO A 915 19.11 -24.98 -15.20
C PRO A 915 19.18 -26.10 -14.17
N VAL A 916 18.13 -26.91 -14.07
CA VAL A 916 18.24 -28.25 -13.51
C VAL A 916 18.82 -29.14 -14.61
N LEU A 917 19.94 -29.80 -14.33
CA LEU A 917 20.58 -30.73 -15.27
C LEU A 917 19.57 -31.80 -15.72
N GLY A 918 19.21 -31.81 -17.01
CA GLY A 918 18.58 -32.96 -17.66
C GLY A 918 17.31 -32.74 -18.49
N MET A 919 16.78 -31.50 -18.61
CA MET A 919 15.66 -31.21 -19.54
C MET A 919 16.04 -30.12 -20.54
N ALA A 920 15.63 -30.29 -21.81
CA ALA A 920 15.89 -29.34 -22.89
C ALA A 920 15.09 -28.03 -22.67
N PRO A 921 15.70 -26.84 -22.83
CA PRO A 921 15.02 -25.56 -22.60
C PRO A 921 13.97 -25.28 -23.69
N VAL A 922 12.81 -24.75 -23.27
CA VAL A 922 11.86 -24.08 -24.18
C VAL A 922 12.42 -22.67 -24.43
N GLY A 923 12.71 -22.33 -25.69
CA GLY A 923 13.29 -21.03 -26.06
C GLY A 923 12.34 -19.84 -25.85
N PRO A 924 12.85 -18.59 -25.86
CA PRO A 924 12.03 -17.38 -25.70
C PRO A 924 11.02 -17.20 -26.85
N THR A 925 9.84 -16.65 -26.54
CA THR A 925 8.76 -16.38 -27.52
C THR A 925 9.20 -15.30 -28.52
N PRO A 926 9.08 -15.52 -29.84
CA PRO A 926 9.35 -14.50 -30.85
C PRO A 926 8.48 -13.26 -30.69
N ASN A 927 9.08 -12.07 -30.82
CA ASN A 927 8.41 -10.77 -30.63
C ASN A 927 8.88 -9.68 -31.62
N LEU A 928 9.60 -10.04 -32.69
CA LEU A 928 10.13 -9.12 -33.69
C LEU A 928 9.96 -9.66 -35.11
N ALA A 929 9.57 -8.80 -36.05
CA ALA A 929 9.51 -9.07 -37.50
C ALA A 929 10.64 -8.33 -38.27
N PRO A 930 11.73 -9.01 -38.66
CA PRO A 930 12.91 -8.35 -39.26
C PRO A 930 12.65 -7.57 -40.56
N THR A 931 11.68 -8.03 -41.35
CA THR A 931 11.25 -7.43 -42.62
C THR A 931 10.34 -6.21 -42.44
N GLY A 932 9.82 -5.97 -41.22
CA GLY A 932 8.80 -4.95 -40.96
C GLY A 932 7.40 -5.32 -41.49
N ALA A 933 7.17 -6.61 -41.74
CA ALA A 933 5.92 -7.19 -42.19
C ALA A 933 5.92 -8.69 -41.83
N GLY A 934 4.95 -9.16 -41.04
CA GLY A 934 4.63 -10.58 -40.86
C GLY A 934 4.78 -11.06 -39.43
N ASN A 935 4.52 -12.35 -39.19
CA ASN A 935 4.62 -12.96 -37.86
C ASN A 935 5.99 -12.73 -37.20
N ASN A 936 5.97 -12.59 -35.88
CA ASN A 936 7.20 -12.50 -35.10
C ASN A 936 8.04 -13.77 -35.28
N THR A 937 9.24 -13.63 -35.83
CA THR A 937 10.15 -14.75 -36.14
C THR A 937 11.43 -14.72 -35.31
N VAL A 938 11.72 -13.60 -34.66
CA VAL A 938 12.91 -13.40 -33.82
C VAL A 938 12.48 -13.01 -32.41
N ALA A 939 13.16 -13.56 -31.40
CA ALA A 939 13.01 -13.14 -30.01
C ALA A 939 14.12 -12.15 -29.64
N VAL A 940 13.72 -10.99 -29.12
CA VAL A 940 14.60 -9.98 -28.54
C VAL A 940 14.09 -9.56 -27.16
N GLU A 941 15.01 -9.24 -26.26
CA GLU A 941 14.69 -8.50 -25.04
C GLU A 941 14.35 -7.06 -25.44
N SER A 942 13.08 -6.64 -25.32
CA SER A 942 12.64 -5.29 -25.69
C SER A 942 13.26 -4.24 -24.76
N VAL A 943 14.02 -3.29 -25.29
CA VAL A 943 14.71 -2.28 -24.47
C VAL A 943 14.41 -0.83 -24.84
N THR A 944 14.02 -0.54 -26.08
CA THR A 944 13.69 0.81 -26.58
C THR A 944 14.67 1.91 -26.13
N LEU A 945 15.82 2.01 -26.80
CA LEU A 945 16.89 2.97 -26.48
C LEU A 945 17.34 3.76 -27.72
N ARG A 946 18.09 4.84 -27.50
CA ARG A 946 18.84 5.54 -28.56
C ARG A 946 20.34 5.32 -28.38
N GLY A 947 21.05 5.33 -29.50
CA GLY A 947 22.50 5.25 -29.53
C GLY A 947 23.07 5.82 -30.83
N SER A 948 24.38 5.78 -30.97
CA SER A 948 25.07 6.15 -32.22
C SER A 948 26.15 5.14 -32.55
N THR A 949 26.37 4.91 -33.84
CA THR A 949 27.49 4.06 -34.30
C THR A 949 28.83 4.70 -33.97
N PHE A 950 29.76 3.90 -33.44
CA PHE A 950 31.13 4.33 -33.12
C PHE A 950 32.16 3.37 -33.73
N GLY A 951 33.31 3.89 -34.16
CA GLY A 951 34.35 3.13 -34.87
C GLY A 951 35.27 4.01 -35.73
N LEU A 952 36.21 3.40 -36.46
CA LEU A 952 37.14 4.14 -37.34
C LEU A 952 36.46 4.64 -38.63
N THR A 953 35.52 3.89 -39.22
CA THR A 953 34.85 4.25 -40.49
C THR A 953 33.35 3.91 -40.55
N SER A 954 32.90 2.72 -40.11
CA SER A 954 31.48 2.29 -40.12
C SER A 954 31.20 1.08 -39.22
N THR A 955 29.97 0.89 -38.74
CA THR A 955 29.50 -0.29 -37.97
C THR A 955 28.90 -1.36 -38.90
N ASN A 956 29.16 -2.65 -38.67
CA ASN A 956 28.60 -3.71 -39.51
C ASN A 956 27.15 -4.07 -39.12
N ALA A 957 26.32 -4.36 -40.11
CA ALA A 957 24.94 -4.84 -39.93
C ALA A 957 24.80 -6.30 -40.37
N TYR A 958 23.99 -7.06 -39.64
CA TYR A 958 23.84 -8.51 -39.75
C TYR A 958 22.37 -8.93 -39.82
N MET A 959 22.11 -10.09 -40.43
CA MET A 959 20.80 -10.79 -40.42
C MET A 959 20.81 -11.91 -39.38
N LEU A 960 19.72 -12.06 -38.60
CA LEU A 960 19.59 -13.13 -37.60
C LEU A 960 18.99 -14.43 -38.15
N PRO A 961 19.33 -15.61 -37.57
CA PRO A 961 20.34 -15.80 -36.52
C PRO A 961 21.76 -15.46 -37.03
N ALA A 962 22.53 -14.70 -36.23
CA ALA A 962 23.69 -13.94 -36.70
C ALA A 962 24.73 -14.85 -37.38
N GLY A 963 25.12 -14.49 -38.60
CA GLY A 963 26.15 -15.22 -39.34
C GLY A 963 26.63 -14.55 -40.62
N THR A 964 25.82 -13.68 -41.22
CA THR A 964 26.14 -13.02 -42.50
C THR A 964 26.02 -11.50 -42.38
N LYS A 965 27.12 -10.78 -42.69
CA LYS A 965 27.11 -9.32 -42.84
C LYS A 965 26.26 -8.95 -44.06
N ILE A 966 25.24 -8.11 -43.86
CA ILE A 966 24.33 -7.65 -44.91
C ILE A 966 24.57 -6.19 -45.33
N GLY A 967 25.39 -5.45 -44.57
CA GLY A 967 25.77 -4.08 -44.89
C GLY A 967 26.64 -3.41 -43.84
N SER A 968 26.83 -2.10 -43.99
CA SER A 968 27.54 -1.25 -43.02
C SER A 968 26.79 0.06 -42.82
N ILE A 969 26.74 0.53 -41.58
CA ILE A 969 26.10 1.77 -41.14
C ILE A 969 27.20 2.81 -40.90
N PRO A 970 27.13 4.01 -41.51
CA PRO A 970 28.16 5.05 -41.35
C PRO A 970 28.42 5.40 -39.89
N LYS A 971 29.66 5.78 -39.54
CA LYS A 971 30.01 6.28 -38.20
C LYS A 971 29.20 7.54 -37.84
N GLY A 972 28.77 7.64 -36.58
CA GLY A 972 28.00 8.78 -36.07
C GLY A 972 26.52 8.75 -36.44
N THR A 973 26.05 7.68 -37.09
CA THR A 973 24.63 7.50 -37.41
C THR A 973 23.84 7.26 -36.13
N ALA A 974 22.78 8.02 -35.91
CA ALA A 974 21.85 7.78 -34.82
C ALA A 974 21.06 6.50 -35.05
N LEU A 975 20.97 5.66 -34.02
CA LEU A 975 20.32 4.35 -34.05
C LEU A 975 19.16 4.32 -33.05
N ASN A 976 18.02 3.83 -33.54
CA ASN A 976 16.84 3.53 -32.74
C ASN A 976 16.87 2.03 -32.39
N ILE A 977 17.28 1.73 -31.17
CA ILE A 977 17.39 0.35 -30.67
C ILE A 977 15.99 -0.09 -30.21
N VAL A 978 15.55 -1.26 -30.66
CA VAL A 978 14.26 -1.85 -30.27
C VAL A 978 14.42 -3.01 -29.31
N GLY A 979 15.50 -3.80 -29.44
CA GLY A 979 15.74 -4.95 -28.59
C GLY A 979 17.18 -5.41 -28.52
N LYS A 980 17.49 -6.27 -27.56
CA LYS A 980 18.78 -6.95 -27.39
C LYS A 980 18.62 -8.44 -27.60
N THR A 981 19.62 -9.09 -28.18
CA THR A 981 19.62 -10.54 -28.35
C THR A 981 21.05 -11.06 -28.51
N LYS A 982 21.23 -12.37 -28.36
CA LYS A 982 22.52 -13.03 -28.46
C LYS A 982 22.66 -13.77 -29.78
N GLY A 983 23.85 -13.75 -30.36
CA GLY A 983 24.14 -14.43 -31.62
C GLY A 983 25.63 -14.70 -31.85
N THR A 984 25.94 -15.39 -32.94
CA THR A 984 27.32 -15.72 -33.35
C THR A 984 27.83 -14.71 -34.39
N ALA A 985 28.95 -14.05 -34.13
CA ALA A 985 29.59 -13.16 -35.11
C ALA A 985 30.64 -13.94 -35.92
N LYS A 986 30.41 -14.17 -37.22
CA LYS A 986 31.42 -14.76 -38.11
C LYS A 986 32.27 -13.68 -38.78
N GLY A 987 33.59 -13.76 -38.63
CA GLY A 987 34.56 -12.92 -39.37
C GLY A 987 35.63 -12.17 -38.54
N THR A 988 35.70 -12.38 -37.23
CA THR A 988 36.83 -11.95 -36.39
C THR A 988 37.59 -13.17 -35.87
N LEU A 989 38.89 -13.04 -35.62
CA LEU A 989 39.87 -14.11 -35.28
C LEU A 989 39.51 -15.05 -34.10
N TRP A 990 38.33 -14.90 -33.50
CA TRP A 990 37.76 -15.74 -32.44
C TRP A 990 36.26 -15.89 -32.69
N ASP A 991 35.80 -17.07 -33.10
CA ASP A 991 34.38 -17.42 -33.21
C ASP A 991 33.78 -17.50 -31.79
N SER A 992 33.33 -16.35 -31.26
CA SER A 992 32.63 -16.26 -29.98
C SER A 992 31.17 -16.69 -30.15
N VAL A 993 30.75 -17.71 -29.37
CA VAL A 993 29.40 -18.29 -29.45
C VAL A 993 28.35 -17.50 -28.66
N ASP A 994 28.68 -16.32 -28.13
CA ASP A 994 27.78 -15.60 -27.21
C ASP A 994 27.99 -14.08 -27.29
N THR A 995 27.75 -13.49 -28.47
CA THR A 995 27.96 -12.04 -28.71
C THR A 995 26.65 -11.28 -28.60
N ASP A 996 26.67 -10.13 -27.92
CA ASP A 996 25.50 -9.26 -27.77
C ASP A 996 25.26 -8.42 -29.04
N PHE A 997 24.03 -8.47 -29.54
CA PHE A 997 23.56 -7.66 -30.66
C PHE A 997 22.43 -6.73 -30.23
N TYR A 998 22.41 -5.53 -30.83
CA TYR A 998 21.26 -4.64 -30.81
C TYR A 998 20.45 -4.77 -32.09
N ALA A 999 19.17 -5.05 -31.95
CA ALA A 999 18.19 -4.88 -33.01
C ALA A 999 17.90 -3.38 -33.17
N VAL A 1000 18.14 -2.85 -34.35
CA VAL A 1000 17.99 -1.42 -34.65
C VAL A 1000 17.10 -1.21 -35.85
N GLU A 1001 16.24 -0.21 -35.77
CA GLU A 1001 15.44 0.26 -36.91
C GLU A 1001 16.35 1.01 -37.89
N TYR A 1002 16.78 0.32 -38.94
CA TYR A 1002 17.64 0.89 -39.97
C TYR A 1002 17.50 0.09 -41.27
N GLY A 1003 17.28 0.78 -42.39
CA GLY A 1003 16.98 0.15 -43.68
C GLY A 1003 18.24 -0.32 -44.44
N ILE A 1004 18.38 -1.63 -44.68
CA ILE A 1004 19.42 -2.21 -45.56
C ILE A 1004 18.82 -3.39 -46.34
N ASN A 1005 18.89 -3.35 -47.68
CA ASN A 1005 18.50 -4.45 -48.59
C ASN A 1005 17.15 -5.10 -48.20
N ALA A 1006 16.07 -4.32 -48.28
CA ALA A 1006 14.68 -4.67 -47.90
C ALA A 1006 14.40 -4.90 -46.40
N ASN A 1007 15.40 -5.07 -45.54
CA ASN A 1007 15.19 -5.23 -44.09
C ASN A 1007 14.93 -3.87 -43.43
N LYS A 1008 13.88 -3.79 -42.59
CA LYS A 1008 13.53 -2.60 -41.80
C LYS A 1008 14.20 -2.60 -40.41
N THR A 1009 14.46 -3.79 -39.87
CA THR A 1009 15.20 -3.99 -38.63
C THR A 1009 16.45 -4.80 -38.92
N VAL A 1010 17.63 -4.26 -38.56
CA VAL A 1010 18.92 -4.92 -38.73
C VAL A 1010 19.61 -5.08 -37.38
N PHE A 1011 20.58 -6.00 -37.29
CA PHE A 1011 21.30 -6.25 -36.05
C PHE A 1011 22.72 -5.73 -36.15
N VAL A 1012 23.17 -5.01 -35.13
CA VAL A 1012 24.54 -4.47 -35.02
C VAL A 1012 25.19 -4.98 -33.74
N LEU A 1013 26.51 -5.14 -33.75
CA LEU A 1013 27.26 -5.54 -32.56
C LEU A 1013 27.10 -4.48 -31.47
N ALA A 1014 26.77 -4.92 -30.24
CA ALA A 1014 26.57 -4.00 -29.13
C ALA A 1014 27.83 -3.17 -28.82
N SER A 1015 29.02 -3.73 -29.04
CA SER A 1015 30.32 -3.05 -28.86
C SER A 1015 30.54 -1.87 -29.81
N ASP A 1016 29.84 -1.83 -30.94
CA ASP A 1016 30.01 -0.79 -31.97
C ASP A 1016 29.02 0.37 -31.79
N VAL A 1017 28.22 0.36 -30.72
CA VAL A 1017 27.19 1.36 -30.44
C VAL A 1017 27.47 2.07 -29.13
N ARG A 1018 27.48 3.40 -29.14
CA ARG A 1018 27.46 4.23 -27.94
C ARG A 1018 26.03 4.61 -27.62
N LEU A 1019 25.52 4.12 -26.50
CA LEU A 1019 24.20 4.49 -25.98
C LEU A 1019 24.20 5.96 -25.53
N SER A 1020 23.09 6.66 -25.74
CA SER A 1020 22.89 8.07 -25.40
C SER A 1020 22.10 8.26 -24.11
#